data_AF-Q7RRI1-F1
#
_entry.id   AF-Q7RRI1-F1
#
_cell.length_a   1.000
_cell.length_b   1.000
_cell.length_c   1.000
_cell.angle_alpha   90.00
_cell.angle_beta   90.00
_cell.angle_gamma   90.00
#
_symmetry.space_group_name_H-M   'P 1'
#
loop_
_entity.id
_entity.type
_entity.pdbx_description
1 polymer ?
#
loop_
_entity_poly.entity_id
_entity_poly.type
_entity_poly.pdbx_seq_one_letter_code
_entity_poly.pdbx_strand_id
1 'polypeptide(L)'
;MVVFYLDNLEIFFPYDYIYPEQYAYMKYLKKTLDSEGHCVLEMPTGTGKTVAIFSLITSYQYYKNDNSKFIFCTRTVAEMEKSLIELKKVINYRINIIKKRNELSEKISKSNIKEDSDTIKNENSDTIKNENSDTIRNENSDTIKNENSDMIRNESSDMIRNESSDMIRNENNDEDDNISSRFGKNSEILAMGISARRCMCVNDKVLLKHEREKIDEECRKLTATFVREKKYISKKLNNFSNSNIDRISDFIIKNKHHIDMEDYFNIYNSKNSINEYNDLGLCGYFENYKKNFVYELIEPGVYTIEELKEICKNYKNSENINTPICPYFCAKKIIEIAKVVVLNYQYIIDPKVSKSIFLGKDINNRVNYKKNDIIVFDEAHNIDSVCLEALSVNIDRSILNKATMNITTLFKKIEKSRIVNENKLKEECYNILNKIKSGKEASNFKLNQNGEEVDGNNQISENDNGTNLENLESQNRRSKQDEVYFDEEMNLVFKGLLEEASSDRAEKNGGKNHEKNDEKNGGKNDEKNDEKNDGEKISDKVIIDDLKEILNMNNSDDNEKNDLKSKENFNLEEINYSPLLMEDIIKNIVMPGNIRKSEHFLNLMRIVVVYLKKYINIYEVTSEGPLSFLYKCEKDTKLDTSFFKYSFDRLKNLLNTLQVVDTDDYAALNIVCNFCTLIGNYFKGFIIICEPYPEATGIYDPVIQFACLDSSIAMKSVLNRYKSIILTSGTITPLELYPKLLNFSTVLTASFPMSFDRNCVCPLIVTKSSDLIPLSSQYSLRNDLNVIKNYGFLLVEMCKNIPDGIISYFPSYIYMEHVMSTWYELGIISNILEYKLIFIETKDIVSTTIALHNFKKACDLGKGAVFLSICRGKIAEGIDFDKHYGKCVILFGIPYQYTLSRILKARLDFLKETYNIQENEFLTFDAMRQASQCVGRIIRNKKDYGIMIFSDIRYTRNDKKGKLPPWIIKCMDVSNTNLTIGAGVNISKKFLLNMSQEYKETDQTKISQIILQNPIKCWEIVKSILNMDDFI
;
A
#
# COMPACT_ATOMS: atom_id res chain seq x y z
N MET A 1 -22.12 -16.64 21.84
CA MET A 1 -21.04 -16.56 20.84
C MET A 1 -20.37 -17.92 20.75
N VAL A 2 -19.68 -18.22 19.65
CA VAL A 2 -19.35 -19.60 19.24
C VAL A 2 -17.85 -19.93 19.31
N VAL A 3 -17.54 -21.14 19.78
CA VAL A 3 -16.19 -21.74 19.73
C VAL A 3 -16.31 -23.17 19.20
N PHE A 4 -15.52 -23.52 18.19
CA PHE A 4 -15.65 -24.80 17.50
C PHE A 4 -14.30 -25.31 16.97
N TYR A 5 -14.24 -26.61 16.66
CA TYR A 5 -13.05 -27.23 16.07
C TYR A 5 -13.22 -27.43 14.56
N LEU A 6 -12.20 -27.04 13.79
CA LEU A 6 -12.10 -27.27 12.36
C LEU A 6 -10.80 -28.04 12.08
N ASP A 7 -10.95 -29.33 11.80
CA ASP A 7 -9.87 -30.27 11.49
C ASP A 7 -8.70 -30.17 12.51
N ASN A 8 -9.05 -30.23 13.82
CA ASN A 8 -8.18 -30.07 15.01
C ASN A 8 -7.75 -28.63 15.40
N LEU A 9 -8.15 -27.58 14.66
CA LEU A 9 -7.93 -26.19 15.07
C LEU A 9 -9.13 -25.65 15.85
N GLU A 10 -8.94 -25.16 17.07
CA GLU A 10 -9.98 -24.39 17.78
C GLU A 10 -10.11 -22.98 17.17
N ILE A 11 -11.34 -22.56 16.84
CA ILE A 11 -11.63 -21.25 16.25
C ILE A 11 -12.59 -20.47 17.16
N PHE A 12 -12.20 -19.22 17.46
CA PHE A 12 -12.96 -18.28 18.29
C PHE A 12 -13.79 -17.32 17.41
N PHE A 13 -15.10 -17.54 17.31
CA PHE A 13 -15.98 -16.74 16.44
C PHE A 13 -16.91 -15.80 17.24
N PRO A 14 -16.81 -14.47 17.10
CA PRO A 14 -17.43 -13.49 18.01
C PRO A 14 -18.95 -13.27 17.83
N TYR A 15 -19.67 -14.26 17.30
CA TYR A 15 -21.12 -14.22 17.07
C TYR A 15 -21.78 -15.53 17.53
N ASP A 16 -23.10 -15.52 17.73
CA ASP A 16 -23.86 -16.64 18.32
C ASP A 16 -24.16 -17.79 17.36
N TYR A 17 -23.89 -17.59 16.07
CA TYR A 17 -24.09 -18.56 14.99
C TYR A 17 -23.06 -18.30 13.87
N ILE A 18 -22.87 -19.30 13.00
CA ILE A 18 -22.00 -19.24 11.82
C ILE A 18 -22.85 -19.53 10.56
N TYR A 19 -22.60 -18.83 9.47
CA TYR A 19 -23.25 -19.13 8.18
C TYR A 19 -22.53 -20.30 7.47
N PRO A 20 -23.24 -21.19 6.74
CA PRO A 20 -22.63 -22.29 5.99
C PRO A 20 -21.46 -21.87 5.07
N GLU A 21 -21.61 -20.76 4.36
CA GLU A 21 -20.57 -20.20 3.50
C GLU A 21 -19.33 -19.74 4.28
N GLN A 22 -19.49 -19.22 5.51
CA GLN A 22 -18.35 -18.87 6.38
C GLN A 22 -17.59 -20.12 6.81
N TYR A 23 -18.29 -21.21 7.17
CA TYR A 23 -17.67 -22.48 7.55
C TYR A 23 -16.92 -23.11 6.36
N ALA A 24 -17.53 -23.14 5.18
CA ALA A 24 -16.89 -23.62 3.95
C ALA A 24 -15.66 -22.78 3.59
N TYR A 25 -15.77 -21.46 3.64
CA TYR A 25 -14.67 -20.52 3.39
C TYR A 25 -13.51 -20.74 4.37
N MET A 26 -13.79 -20.86 5.68
CA MET A 26 -12.77 -21.15 6.69
C MET A 26 -12.11 -22.52 6.45
N LYS A 27 -12.86 -23.54 6.01
CA LYS A 27 -12.30 -24.87 5.69
C LYS A 27 -11.37 -24.85 4.49
N TYR A 28 -11.68 -24.08 3.45
CA TYR A 28 -10.80 -23.92 2.29
C TYR A 28 -9.59 -23.05 2.62
N LEU A 29 -9.75 -21.96 3.37
CA LEU A 29 -8.64 -21.09 3.79
C LEU A 29 -7.67 -21.84 4.71
N LYS A 30 -8.15 -22.70 5.63
CA LYS A 30 -7.26 -23.54 6.44
C LYS A 30 -6.40 -24.46 5.56
N LYS A 31 -7.00 -25.14 4.57
CA LYS A 31 -6.26 -26.02 3.65
C LYS A 31 -5.13 -25.29 2.90
N THR A 32 -5.32 -24.02 2.53
CA THR A 32 -4.29 -23.26 1.80
C THR A 32 -3.15 -22.79 2.70
N LEU A 33 -3.44 -22.50 3.96
CA LEU A 33 -2.43 -22.22 4.99
C LEU A 33 -1.61 -23.48 5.35
N ASP A 34 -2.26 -24.62 5.53
CA ASP A 34 -1.58 -25.90 5.82
C ASP A 34 -0.77 -26.42 4.61
N SER A 35 -1.06 -25.97 3.38
CA SER A 35 -0.27 -26.26 2.18
C SER A 35 0.81 -25.21 1.85
N GLU A 36 1.00 -24.19 2.68
CA GLU A 36 1.86 -23.00 2.43
C GLU A 36 1.63 -22.32 1.05
N GLY A 37 0.40 -22.36 0.54
CA GLY A 37 0.08 -22.05 -0.86
C GLY A 37 -0.54 -20.68 -1.12
N HIS A 38 -0.69 -20.33 -2.41
CA HIS A 38 -1.50 -19.21 -2.87
C HIS A 38 -2.94 -19.68 -3.21
N CYS A 39 -3.95 -18.81 -3.08
CA CYS A 39 -5.34 -19.14 -3.44
C CYS A 39 -6.19 -17.92 -3.84
N VAL A 40 -7.30 -18.18 -4.54
CA VAL A 40 -8.32 -17.19 -4.89
C VAL A 40 -9.68 -17.67 -4.40
N LEU A 41 -10.35 -16.89 -3.55
CA LEU A 41 -11.61 -17.25 -2.93
C LEU A 41 -12.67 -16.15 -3.17
N GLU A 42 -13.69 -16.46 -3.97
CA GLU A 42 -14.88 -15.61 -4.15
C GLU A 42 -15.88 -15.89 -3.02
N MET A 43 -16.25 -14.88 -2.23
CA MET A 43 -17.28 -15.01 -1.20
C MET A 43 -18.16 -13.74 -1.13
N PRO A 44 -19.51 -13.86 -1.26
CA PRO A 44 -20.42 -12.75 -1.50
C PRO A 44 -20.42 -11.65 -0.43
N THR A 45 -20.81 -10.46 -0.85
CA THR A 45 -20.93 -9.29 0.02
C THR A 45 -21.95 -9.53 1.15
N GLY A 46 -21.68 -8.93 2.32
CA GLY A 46 -22.56 -9.03 3.50
C GLY A 46 -22.50 -10.34 4.31
N THR A 47 -21.72 -11.34 3.88
CA THR A 47 -21.61 -12.64 4.57
C THR A 47 -20.64 -12.66 5.77
N GLY A 48 -20.09 -11.53 6.21
CA GLY A 48 -19.16 -11.47 7.36
C GLY A 48 -17.72 -11.94 7.07
N LYS A 49 -17.30 -11.85 5.79
CA LYS A 49 -15.98 -12.22 5.26
C LYS A 49 -14.79 -11.88 6.16
N THR A 50 -14.63 -10.60 6.49
CA THR A 50 -13.48 -10.05 7.23
C THR A 50 -13.38 -10.65 8.64
N VAL A 51 -14.51 -10.82 9.34
CA VAL A 51 -14.59 -11.56 10.62
C VAL A 51 -14.14 -13.02 10.47
N ALA A 52 -14.57 -13.73 9.43
CA ALA A 52 -14.19 -15.13 9.22
C ALA A 52 -12.68 -15.31 8.97
N ILE A 53 -12.09 -14.41 8.17
CA ILE A 53 -10.64 -14.36 7.93
C ILE A 53 -9.89 -14.14 9.25
N PHE A 54 -10.27 -13.13 10.04
CA PHE A 54 -9.61 -12.81 11.31
C PHE A 54 -9.80 -13.90 12.37
N SER A 55 -10.99 -14.47 12.49
CA SER A 55 -11.28 -15.55 13.44
C SER A 55 -10.41 -16.77 13.17
N LEU A 56 -10.25 -17.15 11.89
CA LEU A 56 -9.41 -18.29 11.50
C LEU A 56 -7.92 -17.99 11.64
N ILE A 57 -7.40 -16.92 11.05
CA ILE A 57 -5.95 -16.67 11.00
C ILE A 57 -5.38 -16.37 12.39
N THR A 58 -6.07 -15.57 13.22
CA THR A 58 -5.58 -15.28 14.58
C THR A 58 -5.66 -16.51 15.50
N SER A 59 -6.56 -17.47 15.23
CA SER A 59 -6.59 -18.75 15.92
C SER A 59 -5.51 -19.71 15.42
N TYR A 60 -5.21 -19.71 14.12
CA TYR A 60 -4.13 -20.49 13.50
C TYR A 60 -2.74 -20.06 14.00
N GLN A 61 -2.48 -18.74 14.06
CA GLN A 61 -1.27 -18.17 14.68
C GLN A 61 -1.12 -18.59 16.16
N TYR A 62 -2.24 -18.61 16.91
CA TYR A 62 -2.26 -19.04 18.32
C TYR A 62 -2.01 -20.56 18.47
N TYR A 63 -2.57 -21.39 17.59
CA TYR A 63 -2.40 -22.85 17.64
C TYR A 63 -0.98 -23.30 17.25
N LYS A 64 -0.37 -22.70 16.23
CA LYS A 64 1.00 -23.04 15.79
C LYS A 64 2.11 -22.31 16.56
N ASN A 65 1.76 -21.37 17.45
CA ASN A 65 2.70 -20.44 18.11
C ASN A 65 3.69 -19.77 17.11
N ASP A 66 3.23 -19.53 15.90
CA ASP A 66 4.08 -19.05 14.80
C ASP A 66 4.33 -17.54 14.92
N ASN A 67 5.57 -17.13 14.65
CA ASN A 67 6.00 -15.73 14.63
C ASN A 67 5.78 -15.07 13.26
N SER A 68 5.11 -15.74 12.32
CA SER A 68 4.65 -15.16 11.05
C SER A 68 3.73 -13.97 11.26
N LYS A 69 3.96 -12.91 10.47
CA LYS A 69 3.07 -11.75 10.46
C LYS A 69 1.89 -11.99 9.54
N PHE A 70 0.72 -11.62 10.00
CA PHE A 70 -0.47 -11.57 9.17
C PHE A 70 -0.67 -10.15 8.64
N ILE A 71 -0.63 -9.98 7.32
CA ILE A 71 -0.79 -8.69 6.64
C ILE A 71 -2.12 -8.69 5.89
N PHE A 72 -3.02 -7.78 6.29
CA PHE A 72 -4.35 -7.62 5.70
C PHE A 72 -4.42 -6.35 4.86
N CYS A 73 -4.62 -6.52 3.56
CA CYS A 73 -4.61 -5.43 2.59
C CYS A 73 -6.04 -5.03 2.22
N THR A 74 -6.45 -3.81 2.57
CA THR A 74 -7.73 -3.22 2.13
C THR A 74 -7.54 -2.29 0.93
N ARG A 75 -8.64 -1.91 0.28
CA ARG A 75 -8.66 -0.95 -0.83
C ARG A 75 -8.73 0.49 -0.35
N THR A 76 -9.46 0.78 0.74
CA THR A 76 -9.61 2.14 1.31
C THR A 76 -9.27 2.24 2.80
N VAL A 77 -9.11 3.48 3.29
CA VAL A 77 -8.86 3.78 4.71
C VAL A 77 -10.08 3.45 5.57
N ALA A 78 -11.30 3.73 5.07
CA ALA A 78 -12.54 3.40 5.77
C ALA A 78 -12.76 1.89 5.93
N GLU A 79 -12.36 1.08 4.95
CA GLU A 79 -12.32 -0.38 5.09
C GLU A 79 -11.29 -0.82 6.13
N MET A 80 -10.11 -0.21 6.18
CA MET A 80 -9.09 -0.50 7.19
C MET A 80 -9.60 -0.19 8.61
N GLU A 81 -10.28 0.93 8.81
CA GLU A 81 -10.88 1.29 10.10
C GLU A 81 -12.01 0.33 10.49
N LYS A 82 -12.94 0.01 9.57
CA LYS A 82 -13.95 -1.06 9.75
C LYS A 82 -13.28 -2.39 10.15
N SER A 83 -12.21 -2.78 9.46
CA SER A 83 -11.49 -4.04 9.68
C SER A 83 -10.80 -4.09 11.04
N LEU A 84 -10.16 -3.01 11.48
CA LEU A 84 -9.52 -2.94 12.80
C LEU A 84 -10.55 -3.05 13.93
N ILE A 85 -11.74 -2.46 13.76
CA ILE A 85 -12.87 -2.59 14.70
C ILE A 85 -13.40 -4.04 14.74
N GLU A 86 -13.46 -4.74 13.61
CA GLU A 86 -13.84 -6.15 13.56
C GLU A 86 -12.77 -7.06 14.19
N LEU A 87 -11.49 -6.84 13.91
CA LEU A 87 -10.36 -7.55 14.54
C LEU A 87 -10.36 -7.35 16.07
N LYS A 88 -10.64 -6.14 16.54
CA LYS A 88 -10.74 -5.82 17.98
C LYS A 88 -11.86 -6.61 18.67
N LYS A 89 -12.99 -6.86 17.99
CA LYS A 89 -14.07 -7.74 18.50
C LYS A 89 -13.62 -9.21 18.59
N VAL A 90 -12.95 -9.73 17.55
CA VAL A 90 -12.41 -11.11 17.55
C VAL A 90 -11.43 -11.33 18.69
N ILE A 91 -10.44 -10.42 18.85
CA ILE A 91 -9.40 -10.53 19.88
C ILE A 91 -9.99 -10.39 21.29
N ASN A 92 -10.86 -9.39 21.53
CA ASN A 92 -11.53 -9.22 22.83
C ASN A 92 -12.38 -10.44 23.21
N TYR A 93 -13.07 -11.07 22.24
CA TYR A 93 -13.84 -12.27 22.48
C TYR A 93 -12.95 -13.46 22.90
N ARG A 94 -11.84 -13.69 22.18
CA ARG A 94 -10.87 -14.74 22.53
C ARG A 94 -10.28 -14.54 23.92
N ILE A 95 -9.87 -13.31 24.27
CA ILE A 95 -9.37 -12.95 25.61
C ILE A 95 -10.41 -13.31 26.69
N ASN A 96 -11.67 -12.94 26.48
CA ASN A 96 -12.73 -13.18 27.45
C ASN A 96 -13.06 -14.67 27.65
N ILE A 97 -12.87 -15.53 26.65
CA ILE A 97 -13.01 -16.99 26.82
C ILE A 97 -11.83 -17.57 27.58
N ILE A 98 -10.60 -17.21 27.22
CA ILE A 98 -9.40 -17.71 27.89
C ILE A 98 -9.44 -17.36 29.38
N LYS A 99 -9.78 -16.11 29.73
CA LYS A 99 -10.01 -15.70 31.13
C LYS A 99 -11.06 -16.55 31.83
N LYS A 100 -12.25 -16.76 31.22
CA LYS A 100 -13.30 -17.62 31.78
C LYS A 100 -12.87 -19.08 31.97
N ARG A 101 -12.05 -19.64 31.06
CA ARG A 101 -11.49 -20.99 31.21
C ARG A 101 -10.52 -21.07 32.38
N ASN A 102 -9.64 -20.08 32.52
CA ASN A 102 -8.68 -20.00 33.61
C ASN A 102 -9.37 -19.84 34.97
N GLU A 103 -10.39 -18.98 35.05
CA GLU A 103 -11.26 -18.86 36.24
C GLU A 103 -11.97 -20.17 36.58
N LEU A 104 -12.32 -20.99 35.58
CA LEU A 104 -12.97 -22.28 35.80
C LEU A 104 -11.97 -23.33 36.29
N SER A 105 -10.78 -23.42 35.71
CA SER A 105 -9.71 -24.32 36.18
C SER A 105 -9.18 -23.93 37.57
N GLU A 106 -9.14 -22.63 37.88
CA GLU A 106 -8.87 -22.17 39.25
C GLU A 106 -9.99 -22.57 40.22
N LYS A 107 -11.26 -22.54 39.81
CA LYS A 107 -12.38 -22.99 40.66
C LYS A 107 -12.35 -24.50 40.87
N ILE A 108 -12.03 -25.29 39.84
CA ILE A 108 -11.91 -26.75 39.93
C ILE A 108 -10.72 -27.15 40.81
N SER A 109 -9.55 -26.55 40.63
CA SER A 109 -8.42 -26.80 41.55
C SER A 109 -8.76 -26.39 43.00
N LYS A 110 -9.49 -25.28 43.21
CA LYS A 110 -9.96 -24.84 44.54
C LYS A 110 -11.12 -25.67 45.11
N SER A 111 -11.83 -26.49 44.32
CA SER A 111 -12.79 -27.48 44.84
C SER A 111 -12.09 -28.78 45.24
N ASN A 112 -11.18 -29.30 44.41
CA ASN A 112 -10.45 -30.53 44.71
C ASN A 112 -9.59 -30.37 45.99
N ILE A 113 -8.91 -29.22 46.15
CA ILE A 113 -8.17 -28.87 47.37
C ILE A 113 -9.06 -28.88 48.64
N LYS A 114 -10.39 -28.73 48.52
CA LYS A 114 -11.29 -28.88 49.68
C LYS A 114 -11.56 -30.35 50.02
N GLU A 115 -11.83 -31.19 49.02
CA GLU A 115 -12.05 -32.62 49.21
C GLU A 115 -10.78 -33.31 49.76
N ASP A 116 -9.59 -32.89 49.32
CA ASP A 116 -8.30 -33.29 49.89
C ASP A 116 -8.10 -32.75 51.34
N SER A 117 -8.70 -31.60 51.70
CA SER A 117 -8.53 -30.99 53.03
C SER A 117 -9.43 -31.58 54.12
N ASP A 118 -10.59 -32.13 53.74
CA ASP A 118 -11.54 -32.78 54.67
C ASP A 118 -11.25 -34.29 54.82
N THR A 119 -10.46 -34.90 53.93
CA THR A 119 -10.02 -36.31 54.03
C THR A 119 -8.75 -36.51 54.87
N ILE A 120 -7.87 -35.50 54.98
CA ILE A 120 -6.57 -35.60 55.68
C ILE A 120 -6.66 -35.25 57.19
N LYS A 121 -7.87 -35.04 57.74
CA LYS A 121 -8.08 -34.60 59.14
C LYS A 121 -8.66 -35.63 60.13
N ASN A 122 -8.90 -36.87 59.70
CA ASN A 122 -9.59 -37.88 60.53
C ASN A 122 -8.88 -39.23 60.69
N GLU A 123 -7.55 -39.28 60.55
CA GLU A 123 -6.74 -40.41 61.04
C GLU A 123 -5.60 -39.92 61.94
N ASN A 124 -5.88 -39.79 63.25
CA ASN A 124 -5.01 -40.12 64.41
C ASN A 124 -5.44 -39.40 65.71
N SER A 125 -6.46 -39.93 66.40
CA SER A 125 -6.58 -39.80 67.87
C SER A 125 -7.53 -40.85 68.47
N ASP A 126 -6.90 -41.91 68.98
CA ASP A 126 -7.29 -42.77 70.11
C ASP A 126 -8.72 -43.33 70.24
N THR A 127 -8.79 -44.67 70.17
CA THR A 127 -9.89 -45.47 70.71
C THR A 127 -10.00 -45.34 72.23
N ILE A 128 -11.23 -45.25 72.78
CA ILE A 128 -11.74 -46.13 73.85
C ILE A 128 -13.26 -45.91 74.10
N LYS A 129 -14.01 -47.01 73.90
CA LYS A 129 -15.29 -47.47 74.48
C LYS A 129 -16.25 -46.52 75.25
N ASN A 130 -17.54 -46.72 74.93
CA ASN A 130 -18.75 -46.55 75.76
C ASN A 130 -19.20 -45.09 76.06
N GLU A 131 -20.48 -44.80 76.32
CA GLU A 131 -21.64 -45.68 76.64
C GLU A 131 -22.96 -45.23 75.98
N ASN A 132 -24.08 -45.92 76.28
CA ASN A 132 -25.39 -45.76 75.64
C ASN A 132 -26.35 -44.80 76.41
N SER A 133 -27.55 -44.61 75.83
CA SER A 133 -28.74 -43.88 76.31
C SER A 133 -28.76 -42.36 76.02
N ASP A 134 -29.90 -41.71 75.73
CA ASP A 134 -31.29 -42.21 75.83
C ASP A 134 -32.20 -41.78 74.66
N THR A 135 -33.38 -42.42 74.56
CA THR A 135 -34.43 -42.11 73.56
C THR A 135 -35.37 -40.98 74.01
N ILE A 136 -36.05 -40.29 73.07
CA ILE A 136 -37.54 -40.09 73.05
C ILE A 136 -38.05 -39.11 71.95
N ARG A 137 -38.87 -39.66 71.03
CA ARG A 137 -40.13 -39.18 70.40
C ARG A 137 -40.31 -37.77 69.76
N ASN A 138 -40.79 -37.84 68.51
CA ASN A 138 -41.99 -37.18 67.92
C ASN A 138 -41.98 -35.63 67.75
N GLU A 139 -42.83 -34.98 66.93
CA GLU A 139 -44.04 -35.36 66.15
C GLU A 139 -43.82 -35.03 64.64
N ASN A 140 -44.38 -35.69 63.61
CA ASN A 140 -45.78 -35.75 63.14
C ASN A 140 -46.50 -34.38 63.06
N SER A 141 -47.25 -34.01 62.01
CA SER A 141 -47.49 -34.55 60.64
C SER A 141 -47.96 -33.36 59.73
N ASP A 142 -48.25 -33.44 58.42
CA ASP A 142 -49.40 -34.12 57.80
C ASP A 142 -49.36 -34.20 56.25
N THR A 143 -49.99 -35.27 55.73
CA THR A 143 -50.62 -35.48 54.39
C THR A 143 -50.09 -34.68 53.17
N ILE A 144 -49.34 -35.20 52.19
CA ILE A 144 -49.32 -36.48 51.42
C ILE A 144 -50.38 -36.57 50.29
N LYS A 145 -49.93 -37.14 49.12
CA LYS A 145 -50.64 -37.84 48.01
C LYS A 145 -50.56 -37.16 46.63
N ASN A 146 -50.34 -37.83 45.48
CA ASN A 146 -49.97 -39.22 45.07
C ASN A 146 -49.62 -39.14 43.53
N GLU A 147 -48.86 -39.95 42.78
CA GLU A 147 -48.13 -41.26 42.85
C GLU A 147 -46.76 -41.07 42.09
N ASN A 148 -45.70 -41.91 42.12
CA ASN A 148 -45.45 -43.37 42.04
C ASN A 148 -45.83 -44.04 40.69
N SER A 149 -45.06 -44.98 40.10
CA SER A 149 -43.63 -45.37 40.25
C SER A 149 -43.19 -46.32 39.09
N ASP A 150 -42.02 -46.97 39.22
CA ASP A 150 -41.57 -48.21 38.55
C ASP A 150 -41.00 -48.11 37.09
N MET A 151 -39.96 -48.88 36.68
CA MET A 151 -39.12 -49.83 37.44
C MET A 151 -37.64 -49.89 36.97
N ILE A 152 -36.80 -50.34 37.91
CA ILE A 152 -35.33 -50.44 37.91
C ILE A 152 -34.77 -51.49 36.93
N ARG A 153 -33.57 -51.22 36.37
CA ARG A 153 -32.48 -52.22 36.29
C ARG A 153 -31.09 -51.57 36.26
N ASN A 154 -30.32 -51.81 37.32
CA ASN A 154 -28.87 -51.54 37.38
C ASN A 154 -28.11 -52.81 36.99
N GLU A 155 -26.91 -52.64 36.44
CA GLU A 155 -25.77 -53.54 36.68
C GLU A 155 -24.47 -52.74 36.51
N SER A 156 -23.42 -53.13 37.22
CA SER A 156 -22.21 -52.32 37.42
C SER A 156 -20.94 -53.12 37.18
N SER A 157 -19.84 -52.40 36.89
CA SER A 157 -18.43 -52.80 37.09
C SER A 157 -17.97 -54.14 36.50
N ASP A 158 -16.95 -54.11 35.62
CA ASP A 158 -15.64 -54.59 36.08
C ASP A 158 -14.42 -54.22 35.20
N MET A 159 -13.23 -54.45 35.78
CA MET A 159 -11.87 -54.49 35.19
C MET A 159 -11.13 -53.17 34.88
N ILE A 160 -10.27 -52.77 35.83
CA ILE A 160 -9.07 -51.97 35.62
C ILE A 160 -7.83 -52.89 35.66
N ARG A 161 -6.96 -52.83 34.63
CA ARG A 161 -5.51 -53.12 34.67
C ARG A 161 -4.85 -52.24 33.61
N ASN A 162 -3.99 -51.26 33.92
CA ASN A 162 -2.64 -51.26 34.52
C ASN A 162 -1.50 -51.58 33.53
N GLU A 163 -0.34 -50.92 33.76
CA GLU A 163 0.88 -50.80 32.93
C GLU A 163 0.80 -49.65 31.89
N SER A 164 1.38 -48.45 32.05
CA SER A 164 2.51 -47.86 32.82
C SER A 164 3.93 -48.05 32.24
N SER A 165 4.77 -47.02 32.41
CA SER A 165 6.24 -46.95 32.14
C SER A 165 6.70 -47.16 30.67
N ASP A 166 7.76 -46.52 30.16
CA ASP A 166 8.55 -45.38 30.68
C ASP A 166 9.36 -44.70 29.56
N MET A 167 9.68 -43.41 29.74
CA MET A 167 11.08 -42.93 29.80
C MET A 167 11.13 -41.42 30.11
N ILE A 168 11.52 -41.10 31.35
CA ILE A 168 11.99 -39.76 31.75
C ILE A 168 13.51 -39.85 32.00
N ARG A 169 14.26 -38.88 31.48
CA ARG A 169 15.50 -38.33 32.09
C ARG A 169 15.48 -36.82 31.83
N ASN A 170 15.60 -35.93 32.81
CA ASN A 170 16.71 -35.70 33.75
C ASN A 170 18.00 -35.33 32.98
N GLU A 171 18.70 -34.22 33.23
CA GLU A 171 18.67 -33.24 34.34
C GLU A 171 19.33 -31.90 33.86
N ASN A 172 19.42 -30.78 34.59
CA ASN A 172 19.24 -30.50 36.03
C ASN A 172 18.54 -29.11 36.24
N ASN A 173 18.91 -28.34 37.29
CA ASN A 173 18.35 -27.03 37.69
C ASN A 173 18.92 -25.81 36.93
N ASP A 174 18.20 -24.69 36.95
CA ASP A 174 18.58 -23.51 37.78
C ASP A 174 17.36 -22.57 37.99
N GLU A 175 17.49 -21.60 38.89
CA GLU A 175 16.38 -20.79 39.44
C GLU A 175 15.90 -19.66 38.49
N ASP A 176 14.59 -19.57 38.24
CA ASP A 176 13.98 -18.39 37.59
C ASP A 176 12.58 -18.08 38.15
N ASP A 177 12.58 -17.30 39.24
CA ASP A 177 11.41 -16.97 40.04
C ASP A 177 10.56 -15.85 39.36
N ASN A 178 9.80 -16.20 38.31
CA ASN A 178 9.05 -15.24 37.50
C ASN A 178 7.57 -15.60 37.28
N ILE A 179 6.68 -14.87 37.97
CA ILE A 179 5.22 -15.06 37.95
C ILE A 179 4.57 -14.36 36.73
N SER A 180 5.00 -14.76 35.53
CA SER A 180 4.28 -14.52 34.26
C SER A 180 3.19 -15.57 34.00
N SER A 181 3.17 -16.62 34.83
CA SER A 181 2.85 -18.00 34.47
C SER A 181 1.39 -18.45 34.66
N ARG A 182 0.47 -17.52 34.96
CA ARG A 182 -1.00 -17.79 35.03
C ARG A 182 -1.85 -16.81 34.20
N PHE A 183 -1.32 -16.43 33.03
CA PHE A 183 -1.88 -15.46 32.07
C PHE A 183 -1.84 -13.99 32.54
N GLY A 184 -0.83 -13.26 32.06
CA GLY A 184 -0.60 -11.84 32.33
C GLY A 184 -1.58 -10.86 31.66
N LYS A 185 -1.30 -9.56 31.82
CA LYS A 185 -2.25 -8.47 31.54
C LYS A 185 -2.68 -8.30 30.07
N ASN A 186 -1.91 -8.80 29.09
CA ASN A 186 -2.34 -8.91 27.69
C ASN A 186 -1.90 -10.25 27.10
N SER A 187 -2.81 -10.99 26.45
CA SER A 187 -2.47 -12.23 25.73
C SER A 187 -2.06 -11.90 24.29
N GLU A 188 -0.76 -11.93 24.03
CA GLU A 188 -0.09 -10.96 23.15
C GLU A 188 -0.37 -11.10 21.65
N ILE A 189 -1.29 -10.28 21.14
CA ILE A 189 -1.32 -9.83 19.74
C ILE A 189 -1.35 -8.30 19.73
N LEU A 190 -0.24 -7.70 19.29
CA LEU A 190 -0.18 -6.30 18.87
C LEU A 190 -0.61 -6.20 17.41
N ALA A 191 -1.63 -5.39 17.13
CA ALA A 191 -2.24 -5.21 15.82
C ALA A 191 -2.51 -3.73 15.51
N MET A 192 -2.21 -3.30 14.28
CA MET A 192 -2.23 -1.88 13.92
C MET A 192 -2.59 -1.61 12.46
N GLY A 193 -3.28 -0.50 12.21
CA GLY A 193 -3.45 0.08 10.87
C GLY A 193 -2.36 1.10 10.51
N ILE A 194 -1.86 1.11 9.28
CA ILE A 194 -1.02 2.20 8.74
C ILE A 194 -1.65 2.88 7.51
N SER A 195 -1.57 4.20 7.51
CA SER A 195 -2.08 5.08 6.45
C SER A 195 -1.09 6.22 6.18
N ALA A 196 -1.43 7.10 5.23
CA ALA A 196 -0.59 8.23 4.84
C ALA A 196 -0.44 9.25 5.98
N ARG A 197 0.59 10.11 5.91
CA ARG A 197 0.81 11.17 6.92
C ARG A 197 -0.41 12.07 7.10
N ARG A 198 -1.16 12.37 6.03
CA ARG A 198 -2.46 13.06 6.09
C ARG A 198 -3.46 12.43 7.07
N CYS A 199 -3.46 11.11 7.21
CA CYS A 199 -4.37 10.39 8.11
C CYS A 199 -3.80 10.22 9.52
N MET A 200 -2.48 10.36 9.73
CA MET A 200 -1.78 10.07 11.00
C MET A 200 -1.12 11.28 11.68
N CYS A 201 -1.04 12.44 11.01
CA CYS A 201 -0.44 13.65 11.57
C CYS A 201 -1.30 14.24 12.71
N VAL A 202 -0.62 14.92 13.64
CA VAL A 202 -1.18 15.61 14.82
C VAL A 202 -0.62 17.04 14.96
N ASN A 203 0.26 17.47 14.06
CA ASN A 203 0.80 18.82 14.06
C ASN A 203 -0.10 19.74 13.22
N ASP A 204 -0.81 20.65 13.88
CA ASP A 204 -1.77 21.55 13.25
C ASP A 204 -1.16 22.41 12.14
N LYS A 205 0.11 22.83 12.29
CA LYS A 205 0.85 23.60 11.26
C LYS A 205 0.92 22.84 9.92
N VAL A 206 0.98 21.50 9.97
CA VAL A 206 1.01 20.61 8.79
C VAL A 206 -0.42 20.28 8.31
N LEU A 207 -1.36 20.05 9.23
CA LEU A 207 -2.75 19.70 8.92
C LEU A 207 -3.55 20.84 8.25
N LEU A 208 -3.08 22.09 8.35
CA LEU A 208 -3.62 23.24 7.61
C LEU A 208 -3.50 23.10 6.07
N LYS A 209 -2.68 22.18 5.55
CA LYS A 209 -2.63 21.85 4.12
C LYS A 209 -3.63 20.73 3.82
N HIS A 210 -4.48 20.89 2.81
CA HIS A 210 -5.46 19.85 2.43
C HIS A 210 -4.92 18.81 1.43
N GLU A 211 -3.91 19.17 0.63
CA GLU A 211 -3.29 18.31 -0.39
C GLU A 211 -2.28 17.34 0.23
N ARG A 212 -2.15 16.12 -0.33
CA ARG A 212 -1.30 15.06 0.24
C ARG A 212 0.19 15.38 0.15
N GLU A 213 0.66 15.82 -1.01
CA GLU A 213 2.08 16.06 -1.31
C GLU A 213 2.63 17.16 -0.37
N LYS A 214 1.92 18.30 -0.29
CA LYS A 214 2.21 19.41 0.64
C LYS A 214 2.20 19.01 2.12
N ILE A 215 1.41 18.01 2.54
CA ILE A 215 1.46 17.48 3.92
C ILE A 215 2.77 16.72 4.15
N ASP A 216 3.18 15.91 3.18
CA ASP A 216 4.42 15.12 3.28
C ASP A 216 5.65 16.04 3.22
N GLU A 217 5.60 17.11 2.43
CA GLU A 217 6.58 18.19 2.32
C GLU A 217 6.69 19.03 3.61
N GLU A 218 5.59 19.57 4.14
CA GLU A 218 5.59 20.34 5.41
C GLU A 218 5.96 19.46 6.61
N CYS A 219 5.66 18.16 6.58
CA CYS A 219 6.20 17.22 7.56
C CYS A 219 7.73 17.11 7.43
N ARG A 220 8.25 16.90 6.22
CA ARG A 220 9.69 16.81 5.90
C ARG A 220 10.46 18.08 6.31
N LYS A 221 9.89 19.27 6.06
CA LYS A 221 10.42 20.58 6.50
C LYS A 221 10.72 20.64 8.00
N LEU A 222 9.98 19.88 8.82
CA LEU A 222 10.09 19.85 10.28
C LEU A 222 10.82 18.60 10.84
N THR A 223 11.14 17.58 10.02
CA THR A 223 11.71 16.30 10.46
C THR A 223 13.02 15.89 9.78
N ALA A 224 13.39 16.50 8.65
CA ALA A 224 14.61 16.14 7.91
C ALA A 224 15.88 16.24 8.78
N THR A 225 16.78 15.26 8.66
CA THR A 225 17.98 15.12 9.49
C THR A 225 18.85 16.36 9.49
N PHE A 226 19.22 16.85 8.30
CA PHE A 226 20.06 18.04 8.11
C PHE A 226 19.38 19.34 8.59
N VAL A 227 18.05 19.45 8.49
CA VAL A 227 17.31 20.62 9.03
C VAL A 227 17.35 20.62 10.55
N ARG A 228 17.13 19.47 11.19
CA ARG A 228 17.24 19.30 12.64
C ARG A 228 18.64 19.67 13.12
N GLU A 229 19.68 19.11 12.49
CA GLU A 229 21.08 19.43 12.77
C GLU A 229 21.35 20.94 12.68
N LYS A 230 20.92 21.59 11.59
CA LYS A 230 21.09 23.04 11.40
C LYS A 230 20.42 23.86 12.49
N LYS A 231 19.18 23.55 12.84
CA LYS A 231 18.40 24.24 13.89
C LYS A 231 18.97 24.01 15.30
N TYR A 232 19.50 22.83 15.57
CA TYR A 232 20.19 22.53 16.83
C TYR A 232 21.52 23.28 16.95
N ILE A 233 22.31 23.34 15.88
CA ILE A 233 23.56 24.11 15.83
C ILE A 233 23.26 25.62 15.96
N SER A 234 22.25 26.15 15.25
CA SER A 234 21.89 27.56 15.36
C SER A 234 21.36 27.94 16.74
N LYS A 235 20.65 27.06 17.48
CA LYS A 235 20.30 27.30 18.90
C LYS A 235 21.55 27.51 19.77
N LYS A 236 22.61 26.70 19.59
CA LYS A 236 23.89 26.84 20.35
C LYS A 236 24.70 28.06 19.89
N LEU A 237 24.62 28.46 18.62
CA LEU A 237 25.27 29.66 18.07
C LEU A 237 24.55 30.98 18.41
N ASN A 238 23.23 30.99 18.62
CA ASN A 238 22.47 32.20 18.97
C ASN A 238 22.93 32.83 20.30
N ASN A 239 23.53 32.04 21.20
CA ASN A 239 24.17 32.54 22.43
C ASN A 239 25.44 33.39 22.16
N PHE A 240 25.98 33.35 20.93
CA PHE A 240 27.16 34.07 20.47
C PHE A 240 26.79 34.97 19.28
N SER A 241 26.03 36.02 19.56
CA SER A 241 25.43 36.97 18.60
C SER A 241 26.30 37.30 17.39
N ASN A 242 25.92 36.81 16.20
CA ASN A 242 26.61 37.05 14.92
C ASN A 242 25.63 37.05 13.75
N SER A 243 25.95 37.76 12.67
CA SER A 243 25.11 37.88 11.46
C SER A 243 25.25 36.73 10.44
N ASN A 244 26.20 35.82 10.63
CA ASN A 244 26.54 34.73 9.69
C ASN A 244 26.09 33.32 10.15
N ILE A 245 25.21 33.21 11.17
CA ILE A 245 24.90 31.93 11.85
C ILE A 245 24.48 30.79 10.89
N ASP A 246 23.65 31.08 9.89
CA ASP A 246 23.25 30.08 8.88
C ASP A 246 24.46 29.53 8.10
N ARG A 247 25.40 30.39 7.70
CA ARG A 247 26.60 30.02 6.92
C ARG A 247 27.56 29.16 7.74
N ILE A 248 27.72 29.51 9.02
CA ILE A 248 28.56 28.77 9.98
C ILE A 248 27.96 27.38 10.23
N SER A 249 26.63 27.29 10.44
CA SER A 249 25.96 26.01 10.65
C SER A 249 26.01 25.09 9.41
N ASP A 250 25.83 25.61 8.19
CA ASP A 250 26.00 24.86 6.95
C ASP A 250 27.44 24.33 6.79
N PHE A 251 28.44 25.16 7.12
CA PHE A 251 29.84 24.77 7.07
C PHE A 251 30.17 23.65 8.07
N ILE A 252 29.68 23.75 9.31
CA ILE A 252 29.84 22.72 10.35
C ILE A 252 29.25 21.38 9.91
N ILE A 253 28.04 21.38 9.33
CA ILE A 253 27.38 20.16 8.84
C ILE A 253 28.16 19.52 7.67
N LYS A 254 28.80 20.33 6.82
CA LYS A 254 29.60 19.84 5.69
C LYS A 254 30.94 19.20 6.12
N ASN A 255 31.47 19.54 7.30
CA ASN A 255 32.81 19.15 7.77
C ASN A 255 32.79 18.26 9.03
N LYS A 256 31.73 17.48 9.26
CA LYS A 256 31.54 16.62 10.45
C LYS A 256 32.73 15.72 10.82
N HIS A 257 33.54 15.29 9.86
CA HIS A 257 34.69 14.41 10.08
C HIS A 257 35.85 15.06 10.87
N HIS A 258 35.79 16.36 11.18
CA HIS A 258 36.82 17.09 11.93
C HIS A 258 36.29 17.74 13.22
N ILE A 259 35.21 17.22 13.80
CA ILE A 259 34.58 17.76 15.03
C ILE A 259 34.40 16.62 16.04
N ASP A 260 34.88 16.84 17.26
CA ASP A 260 34.83 15.85 18.35
C ASP A 260 33.38 15.45 18.68
N MET A 261 33.09 14.14 18.61
CA MET A 261 31.73 13.59 18.68
C MET A 261 30.96 13.96 19.97
N GLU A 262 31.67 14.10 21.10
CA GLU A 262 31.07 14.37 22.41
C GLU A 262 30.39 15.75 22.50
N ASP A 263 30.96 16.77 21.84
CA ASP A 263 30.39 18.12 21.80
C ASP A 263 29.16 18.21 20.86
N TYR A 264 28.98 17.19 20.00
CA TYR A 264 27.81 17.00 19.14
C TYR A 264 26.67 16.29 19.89
N PHE A 265 26.96 15.24 20.67
CA PHE A 265 25.95 14.53 21.49
C PHE A 265 25.28 15.47 22.51
N ASN A 266 26.07 16.32 23.18
CA ASN A 266 25.56 17.29 24.16
C ASN A 266 24.57 18.32 23.58
N ILE A 267 24.52 18.52 22.25
CA ILE A 267 23.55 19.41 21.61
C ILE A 267 22.14 18.78 21.63
N TYR A 268 22.06 17.47 21.40
CA TYR A 268 20.78 16.76 21.30
C TYR A 268 20.07 16.58 22.64
N ASN A 269 20.81 16.49 23.74
CA ASN A 269 20.28 16.09 25.07
C ASN A 269 19.49 17.19 25.83
N SER A 270 19.19 18.33 25.21
CA SER A 270 18.32 19.35 25.81
C SER A 270 16.87 18.84 25.98
N LYS A 271 16.36 18.82 27.23
CA LYS A 271 14.93 18.59 27.55
C LYS A 271 14.11 19.87 27.29
N ASN A 272 13.90 20.22 26.02
CA ASN A 272 13.03 21.34 25.60
C ASN A 272 11.55 20.91 25.58
N SER A 273 10.61 21.84 25.80
CA SER A 273 9.17 21.62 25.65
C SER A 273 8.70 21.59 24.19
N ILE A 274 7.44 21.15 23.96
CA ILE A 274 6.85 21.09 22.61
C ILE A 274 6.76 22.47 21.94
N ASN A 275 6.55 23.53 22.72
CA ASN A 275 6.48 24.90 22.21
C ASN A 275 7.87 25.38 21.77
N GLU A 276 8.90 25.16 22.58
CA GLU A 276 10.28 25.50 22.20
C GLU A 276 10.74 24.79 20.91
N TYR A 277 10.36 23.53 20.70
CA TYR A 277 10.61 22.86 19.42
C TYR A 277 9.85 23.51 18.26
N ASN A 278 8.58 23.86 18.47
CA ASN A 278 7.75 24.55 17.48
C ASN A 278 8.26 25.97 17.13
N ASP A 279 8.93 26.64 18.07
CA ASP A 279 9.54 27.97 17.92
C ASP A 279 10.92 27.91 17.25
N LEU A 280 11.70 26.85 17.52
CA LEU A 280 12.89 26.52 16.74
C LEU A 280 12.54 26.16 15.28
N GLY A 281 11.29 25.80 14.99
CA GLY A 281 10.83 25.35 13.68
C GLY A 281 11.09 23.87 13.43
N LEU A 282 11.00 23.04 14.47
CA LEU A 282 11.05 21.58 14.43
C LEU A 282 9.70 20.98 14.87
N CYS A 283 9.45 19.71 14.53
CA CYS A 283 8.25 19.01 15.00
C CYS A 283 8.48 18.45 16.41
N GLY A 284 7.96 19.11 17.45
CA GLY A 284 8.15 18.65 18.84
C GLY A 284 7.68 17.21 19.10
N TYR A 285 6.59 16.78 18.46
CA TYR A 285 6.12 15.39 18.48
C TYR A 285 7.16 14.38 17.94
N PHE A 286 7.98 14.78 16.97
CA PHE A 286 9.03 13.93 16.38
C PHE A 286 10.30 13.90 17.24
N GLU A 287 10.67 15.03 17.85
CA GLU A 287 11.80 15.06 18.79
C GLU A 287 11.50 14.27 20.06
N ASN A 288 10.29 14.39 20.62
CA ASN A 288 9.84 13.57 21.75
C ASN A 288 9.87 12.08 21.39
N TYR A 289 9.36 11.71 20.22
CA TYR A 289 9.46 10.33 19.71
C TYR A 289 10.92 9.85 19.62
N LYS A 290 11.83 10.64 19.01
CA LYS A 290 13.24 10.21 18.87
C LYS A 290 14.04 10.16 20.18
N LYS A 291 13.54 10.75 21.26
CA LYS A 291 14.20 10.77 22.59
C LYS A 291 13.57 9.80 23.60
N ASN A 292 12.24 9.68 23.59
CA ASN A 292 11.46 9.11 24.69
C ASN A 292 10.65 7.86 24.31
N PHE A 293 10.68 7.44 23.03
CA PHE A 293 9.91 6.29 22.57
C PHE A 293 10.54 4.97 23.05
N VAL A 294 9.80 4.24 23.89
CA VAL A 294 10.13 2.89 24.35
C VAL A 294 8.96 1.98 23.99
N TYR A 295 9.23 0.92 23.25
CA TYR A 295 8.19 0.05 22.68
C TYR A 295 7.37 -0.68 23.76
N GLU A 296 7.99 -0.99 24.90
CA GLU A 296 7.39 -1.69 26.05
C GLU A 296 6.29 -0.86 26.76
N LEU A 297 6.26 0.46 26.55
CA LEU A 297 5.23 1.34 27.09
C LEU A 297 3.93 1.33 26.27
N ILE A 298 3.86 0.57 25.17
CA ILE A 298 2.66 0.36 24.37
C ILE A 298 2.13 -1.05 24.61
N GLU A 299 0.96 -1.11 25.24
CA GLU A 299 0.30 -2.36 25.60
C GLU A 299 -0.02 -3.23 24.36
N PRO A 300 0.16 -4.57 24.41
CA PRO A 300 -0.22 -5.44 23.29
C PRO A 300 -1.74 -5.47 23.06
N GLY A 301 -2.22 -4.74 22.06
CA GLY A 301 -3.64 -4.67 21.70
C GLY A 301 -3.91 -4.38 20.23
N VAL A 302 -5.20 -4.23 19.88
CA VAL A 302 -5.66 -3.83 18.54
C VAL A 302 -5.96 -2.33 18.52
N TYR A 303 -5.19 -1.58 17.74
CA TYR A 303 -5.27 -0.12 17.66
C TYR A 303 -5.78 0.38 16.31
N THR A 304 -6.83 1.20 16.34
CA THR A 304 -7.26 2.00 15.18
C THR A 304 -6.33 3.20 14.95
N ILE A 305 -6.46 3.87 13.79
CA ILE A 305 -5.69 5.07 13.46
C ILE A 305 -6.02 6.23 14.42
N GLU A 306 -7.27 6.31 14.89
CA GLU A 306 -7.73 7.34 15.83
C GLU A 306 -7.25 7.05 17.25
N GLU A 307 -7.43 5.82 17.74
CA GLU A 307 -6.93 5.37 19.05
C GLU A 307 -5.42 5.57 19.17
N LEU A 308 -4.65 5.28 18.11
CA LEU A 308 -3.20 5.49 18.11
C LEU A 308 -2.83 6.98 18.21
N LYS A 309 -3.61 7.90 17.62
CA LYS A 309 -3.40 9.35 17.80
C LYS A 309 -3.64 9.76 19.25
N GLU A 310 -4.69 9.26 19.88
CA GLU A 310 -5.03 9.59 21.26
C GLU A 310 -3.98 9.07 22.25
N ILE A 311 -3.52 7.83 22.05
CA ILE A 311 -2.41 7.23 22.82
C ILE A 311 -1.13 8.05 22.63
N CYS A 312 -0.78 8.41 21.39
CA CYS A 312 0.41 9.22 21.11
C CYS A 312 0.31 10.67 21.61
N LYS A 313 -0.89 11.26 21.70
CA LYS A 313 -1.13 12.56 22.36
C LYS A 313 -0.93 12.51 23.87
N ASN A 314 -1.33 11.40 24.49
CA ASN A 314 -1.33 11.20 25.94
C ASN A 314 -0.16 10.30 26.42
N TYR A 315 0.86 10.11 25.57
CA TYR A 315 1.95 9.16 25.79
C TYR A 315 2.79 9.56 27.00
N LYS A 316 2.99 8.62 27.92
CA LYS A 316 3.82 8.81 29.10
C LYS A 316 5.16 8.11 28.91
N ASN A 317 6.22 8.77 29.35
CA ASN A 317 7.57 8.22 29.38
C ASN A 317 7.73 7.22 30.54
N SER A 318 8.91 6.58 30.61
CA SER A 318 9.38 5.85 31.80
C SER A 318 9.36 6.70 33.08
N GLU A 319 9.64 8.00 32.97
CA GLU A 319 9.48 8.99 34.06
C GLU A 319 8.00 9.28 34.45
N ASN A 320 7.02 8.58 33.86
CA ASN A 320 5.56 8.79 33.96
C ASN A 320 5.05 10.19 33.48
N ILE A 321 5.95 11.06 33.03
CA ILE A 321 5.65 12.38 32.46
C ILE A 321 4.97 12.22 31.09
N ASN A 322 3.86 12.93 30.88
CA ASN A 322 3.19 13.02 29.58
C ASN A 322 4.06 13.81 28.58
N THR A 323 4.61 13.14 27.55
CA THR A 323 5.29 13.81 26.43
C THR A 323 4.68 13.34 25.10
N PRO A 324 3.90 14.17 24.40
CA PRO A 324 3.23 13.77 23.16
C PRO A 324 4.24 13.36 22.07
N ILE A 325 4.00 12.24 21.41
CA ILE A 325 4.85 11.65 20.35
C ILE A 325 4.15 11.65 18.98
N CYS A 326 4.90 11.47 17.90
CA CYS A 326 4.35 11.45 16.54
C CYS A 326 3.76 10.06 16.16
N PRO A 327 2.45 9.92 15.88
CA PRO A 327 1.83 8.62 15.62
C PRO A 327 2.34 7.94 14.35
N TYR A 328 2.69 8.71 13.31
CA TYR A 328 3.17 8.16 12.04
C TYR A 328 4.50 7.39 12.20
N PHE A 329 5.46 7.97 12.92
CA PHE A 329 6.75 7.31 13.17
C PHE A 329 6.65 6.21 14.23
N CYS A 330 5.80 6.41 15.24
CA CYS A 330 5.40 5.38 16.20
C CYS A 330 4.86 4.13 15.46
N ALA A 331 3.88 4.30 14.56
CA ALA A 331 3.33 3.24 13.73
C ALA A 331 4.39 2.55 12.86
N LYS A 332 5.26 3.35 12.21
CA LYS A 332 6.36 2.83 11.38
C LYS A 332 7.26 1.86 12.15
N LYS A 333 7.58 2.14 13.42
CA LYS A 333 8.36 1.21 14.27
C LYS A 333 7.52 0.03 14.78
N ILE A 334 6.27 0.25 15.16
CA ILE A 334 5.40 -0.82 15.66
C ILE A 334 5.18 -1.92 14.60
N ILE A 335 5.11 -1.57 13.32
CA ILE A 335 5.03 -2.55 12.20
C ILE A 335 6.23 -3.53 12.19
N GLU A 336 7.40 -3.14 12.70
CA GLU A 336 8.56 -4.05 12.80
C GLU A 336 8.34 -5.17 13.83
N ILE A 337 7.38 -5.01 14.76
CA ILE A 337 7.10 -5.91 15.89
C ILE A 337 5.70 -6.55 15.80
N ALA A 338 4.69 -5.83 15.30
CA ALA A 338 3.29 -6.26 15.28
C ALA A 338 3.07 -7.60 14.57
N LYS A 339 2.21 -8.44 15.16
CA LYS A 339 1.80 -9.77 14.63
C LYS A 339 0.71 -9.66 13.55
N VAL A 340 -0.08 -8.58 13.58
CA VAL A 340 -1.10 -8.28 12.57
C VAL A 340 -0.96 -6.83 12.09
N VAL A 341 -0.91 -6.62 10.77
CA VAL A 341 -0.82 -5.28 10.16
C VAL A 341 -1.93 -5.11 9.14
N VAL A 342 -2.74 -4.07 9.31
CA VAL A 342 -3.75 -3.65 8.32
C VAL A 342 -3.18 -2.46 7.54
N LEU A 343 -3.25 -2.53 6.21
CA LEU A 343 -2.71 -1.48 5.33
C LEU A 343 -3.43 -1.43 3.98
N ASN A 344 -3.12 -0.42 3.18
CA ASN A 344 -3.62 -0.35 1.81
C ASN A 344 -2.80 -1.28 0.88
N TYR A 345 -3.44 -2.04 -0.01
CA TYR A 345 -2.77 -2.88 -1.02
C TYR A 345 -1.68 -2.17 -1.85
N GLN A 346 -1.82 -0.86 -2.13
CA GLN A 346 -0.79 -0.04 -2.78
C GLN A 346 0.54 -0.02 -2.00
N TYR A 347 0.50 -0.17 -0.66
CA TYR A 347 1.68 -0.13 0.21
C TYR A 347 2.51 -1.42 0.13
N ILE A 348 2.01 -2.47 -0.54
CA ILE A 348 2.79 -3.66 -0.90
C ILE A 348 3.17 -3.64 -2.37
N ILE A 349 2.24 -3.26 -3.26
CA ILE A 349 2.42 -3.36 -4.72
C ILE A 349 3.33 -2.25 -5.28
N ASP A 350 3.29 -1.02 -4.75
CA ASP A 350 4.18 0.06 -5.22
C ASP A 350 5.61 -0.16 -4.68
N PRO A 351 6.64 -0.34 -5.54
CA PRO A 351 8.04 -0.47 -5.12
C PRO A 351 8.59 0.77 -4.38
N LYS A 352 7.98 1.95 -4.53
CA LYS A 352 8.36 3.18 -3.83
C LYS A 352 7.89 3.15 -2.37
N VAL A 353 6.64 2.73 -2.15
CA VAL A 353 6.01 2.75 -0.81
C VAL A 353 6.38 1.52 0.01
N SER A 354 6.36 0.33 -0.59
CA SER A 354 6.69 -0.93 0.09
C SER A 354 8.09 -0.91 0.74
N LYS A 355 9.09 -0.36 0.04
CA LYS A 355 10.44 -0.16 0.61
C LYS A 355 10.41 0.77 1.82
N SER A 356 9.67 1.87 1.77
CA SER A 356 9.64 2.87 2.85
C SER A 356 9.16 2.31 4.20
N ILE A 357 8.33 1.27 4.16
CA ILE A 357 7.76 0.59 5.34
C ILE A 357 8.59 -0.62 5.73
N PHE A 358 9.03 -1.44 4.77
CA PHE A 358 9.56 -2.78 5.06
C PHE A 358 11.08 -2.96 4.92
N LEU A 359 11.87 -1.94 4.56
CA LEU A 359 13.34 -2.10 4.44
C LEU A 359 14.09 -2.13 5.79
N GLY A 360 13.42 -1.81 6.91
CA GLY A 360 14.07 -1.52 8.20
C GLY A 360 14.95 -2.61 8.81
N LYS A 361 14.90 -3.85 8.30
CA LYS A 361 15.77 -4.98 8.68
C LYS A 361 16.49 -5.64 7.48
N ASP A 362 16.10 -5.33 6.25
CA ASP A 362 16.42 -6.15 5.07
C ASP A 362 17.77 -5.78 4.39
N ILE A 363 18.58 -4.87 4.95
CA ILE A 363 19.92 -4.49 4.42
C ILE A 363 21.00 -5.55 4.75
N ASN A 364 20.90 -6.17 5.94
CA ASN A 364 21.92 -7.11 6.43
C ASN A 364 21.63 -8.57 6.05
N ASN A 365 20.35 -8.97 5.99
CA ASN A 365 19.95 -10.33 5.64
C ASN A 365 19.87 -10.52 4.11
N ARG A 366 21.04 -10.57 3.46
CA ARG A 366 21.20 -10.71 2.00
C ARG A 366 20.92 -12.12 1.46
N VAL A 367 19.90 -12.83 1.99
CA VAL A 367 19.59 -14.22 1.63
C VAL A 367 18.10 -14.38 1.35
N ASN A 368 17.78 -15.14 0.29
CA ASN A 368 16.42 -15.37 -0.23
C ASN A 368 15.55 -16.27 0.67
N TYR A 369 15.29 -15.86 1.92
CA TYR A 369 14.25 -16.47 2.74
C TYR A 369 12.89 -15.83 2.41
N LYS A 370 11.97 -16.64 1.85
CA LYS A 370 10.54 -16.30 1.84
C LYS A 370 10.12 -16.10 3.29
N LYS A 371 9.49 -14.96 3.60
CA LYS A 371 8.93 -14.73 4.95
C LYS A 371 7.72 -15.65 5.12
N ASN A 372 7.59 -16.28 6.29
CA ASN A 372 6.41 -17.08 6.64
C ASN A 372 5.12 -16.24 6.75
N ASP A 373 5.23 -14.91 6.63
CA ASP A 373 4.14 -13.96 6.68
C ASP A 373 3.00 -14.33 5.70
N ILE A 374 1.77 -14.26 6.21
CA ILE A 374 0.53 -14.56 5.48
C ILE A 374 -0.06 -13.26 4.95
N ILE A 375 -0.33 -13.17 3.65
CA ILE A 375 -0.99 -12.01 3.05
C ILE A 375 -2.42 -12.35 2.61
N VAL A 376 -3.36 -11.50 3.01
CA VAL A 376 -4.72 -11.47 2.46
C VAL A 376 -4.93 -10.15 1.74
N PHE A 377 -5.34 -10.21 0.47
CA PHE A 377 -5.91 -9.07 -0.24
C PHE A 377 -7.44 -9.14 -0.14
N ASP A 378 -8.03 -8.18 0.59
CA ASP A 378 -9.46 -7.93 0.62
C ASP A 378 -9.86 -7.04 -0.57
N GLU A 379 -11.09 -7.25 -1.06
CA GLU A 379 -11.64 -6.71 -2.30
C GLU A 379 -10.64 -6.58 -3.46
N ALA A 380 -9.89 -7.67 -3.69
CA ALA A 380 -8.82 -7.78 -4.69
C ALA A 380 -9.29 -7.68 -6.16
N HIS A 381 -10.54 -7.30 -6.42
CA HIS A 381 -11.11 -7.28 -7.77
C HIS A 381 -10.38 -6.31 -8.71
N ASN A 382 -9.85 -5.17 -8.22
CA ASN A 382 -9.07 -4.19 -9.01
C ASN A 382 -7.54 -4.30 -8.86
N ILE A 383 -7.03 -5.46 -8.41
CA ILE A 383 -5.59 -5.66 -8.20
C ILE A 383 -4.78 -5.54 -9.52
N ASP A 384 -5.37 -5.88 -10.67
CA ASP A 384 -4.72 -5.76 -11.97
C ASP A 384 -4.43 -4.30 -12.33
N SER A 385 -5.43 -3.40 -12.21
CA SER A 385 -5.27 -1.97 -12.49
C SER A 385 -4.16 -1.34 -11.63
N VAL A 386 -4.11 -1.65 -10.33
CA VAL A 386 -3.11 -1.07 -9.43
C VAL A 386 -1.69 -1.59 -9.71
N CYS A 387 -1.53 -2.83 -10.17
CA CYS A 387 -0.24 -3.32 -10.65
C CYS A 387 0.26 -2.53 -11.89
N LEU A 388 -0.64 -2.13 -12.79
CA LEU A 388 -0.27 -1.32 -13.96
C LEU A 388 -0.01 0.15 -13.59
N GLU A 389 -0.85 0.75 -12.74
CA GLU A 389 -0.68 2.13 -12.27
C GLU A 389 0.64 2.34 -11.52
N ALA A 390 1.07 1.38 -10.68
CA ALA A 390 2.30 1.48 -9.91
C ALA A 390 3.59 1.63 -10.76
N LEU A 391 3.58 1.05 -11.98
CA LEU A 391 4.71 1.01 -12.90
C LEU A 391 4.55 1.91 -14.14
N SER A 392 3.40 2.58 -14.31
CA SER A 392 3.14 3.50 -15.43
C SER A 392 3.51 4.95 -15.08
N VAL A 393 3.87 5.76 -16.09
CA VAL A 393 4.24 7.18 -15.91
C VAL A 393 3.75 8.01 -17.07
N ASN A 394 3.03 9.10 -16.77
CA ASN A 394 2.61 10.10 -17.74
C ASN A 394 3.51 11.35 -17.64
N ILE A 395 3.81 11.95 -18.79
CA ILE A 395 4.59 13.18 -18.92
C ILE A 395 3.89 14.12 -19.90
N ASP A 396 3.32 15.19 -19.36
CA ASP A 396 2.67 16.25 -20.14
C ASP A 396 3.66 17.35 -20.51
N ARG A 397 3.30 18.19 -21.49
CA ARG A 397 4.07 19.39 -21.86
C ARG A 397 4.31 20.33 -20.66
N SER A 398 3.36 20.39 -19.73
CA SER A 398 3.47 21.17 -18.48
C SER A 398 4.60 20.67 -17.57
N ILE A 399 4.77 19.35 -17.46
CA ILE A 399 5.79 18.68 -16.64
C ILE A 399 7.17 18.93 -17.24
N LEU A 400 7.33 18.79 -18.57
CA LEU A 400 8.60 19.07 -19.25
C LEU A 400 9.05 20.53 -19.10
N ASN A 401 8.11 21.48 -19.08
CA ASN A 401 8.42 22.90 -18.83
C ASN A 401 8.88 23.14 -17.39
N LYS A 402 8.15 22.62 -16.39
CA LYS A 402 8.58 22.66 -14.98
C LYS A 402 9.95 22.00 -14.78
N ALA A 403 10.18 20.81 -15.35
CA ALA A 403 11.46 20.12 -15.30
C ALA A 403 12.63 20.94 -15.87
N THR A 404 12.37 21.75 -16.91
CA THR A 404 13.38 22.69 -17.47
C THR A 404 13.74 23.79 -16.46
N MET A 405 12.74 24.40 -15.82
CA MET A 405 12.95 25.41 -14.78
C MET A 405 13.70 24.82 -13.58
N ASN A 406 13.37 23.58 -13.20
CA ASN A 406 13.99 22.85 -12.10
C ASN A 406 15.46 22.55 -12.32
N ILE A 407 15.85 22.17 -13.55
CA ILE A 407 17.28 22.00 -13.90
C ILE A 407 18.01 23.35 -13.73
N THR A 408 17.42 24.45 -14.20
CA THR A 408 18.00 25.80 -14.05
C THR A 408 18.10 26.26 -12.59
N THR A 409 17.13 25.93 -11.71
CA THR A 409 17.25 26.26 -10.28
C THR A 409 18.27 25.37 -9.56
N LEU A 410 18.44 24.10 -9.97
CA LEU A 410 19.52 23.25 -9.44
C LEU A 410 20.91 23.74 -9.87
N PHE A 411 21.10 24.15 -11.13
CA PHE A 411 22.36 24.79 -11.56
C PHE A 411 22.68 26.01 -10.69
N LYS A 412 21.74 26.94 -10.53
CA LYS A 412 21.91 28.13 -9.68
C LYS A 412 22.15 27.79 -8.19
N LYS A 413 21.63 26.67 -7.68
CA LYS A 413 21.94 26.18 -6.32
C LYS A 413 23.36 25.61 -6.23
N ILE A 414 23.84 24.87 -7.25
CA ILE A 414 25.20 24.34 -7.33
C ILE A 414 26.23 25.47 -7.46
N GLU A 415 26.00 26.44 -8.35
CA GLU A 415 26.85 27.63 -8.51
C GLU A 415 26.99 28.40 -7.20
N LYS A 416 25.87 28.68 -6.51
CA LYS A 416 25.90 29.30 -5.17
C LYS A 416 26.69 28.47 -4.17
N SER A 417 26.54 27.14 -4.17
CA SER A 417 27.30 26.23 -3.31
C SER A 417 28.81 26.24 -3.61
N ARG A 418 29.22 26.54 -4.86
CA ARG A 418 30.61 26.64 -5.30
C ARG A 418 31.24 28.01 -5.04
N ILE A 419 30.44 29.08 -5.02
CA ILE A 419 30.87 30.46 -4.70
C ILE A 419 31.13 30.63 -3.18
N VAL A 420 30.65 29.70 -2.35
CA VAL A 420 31.00 29.63 -0.92
C VAL A 420 32.48 29.26 -0.77
N ASN A 421 33.32 30.27 -0.58
CA ASN A 421 34.76 30.12 -0.30
C ASN A 421 35.00 29.32 0.99
N GLU A 422 35.24 28.02 0.85
CA GLU A 422 35.46 27.12 2.00
C GLU A 422 36.59 27.59 2.91
N ASN A 423 37.66 28.19 2.36
CA ASN A 423 38.81 28.63 3.14
C ASN A 423 38.45 29.77 4.10
N LYS A 424 37.61 30.73 3.68
CA LYS A 424 37.21 31.85 4.55
C LYS A 424 36.23 31.42 5.65
N LEU A 425 35.41 30.40 5.37
CA LEU A 425 34.57 29.77 6.40
C LEU A 425 35.35 28.82 7.32
N LYS A 426 36.43 28.18 6.86
CA LYS A 426 37.37 27.44 7.73
C LYS A 426 37.94 28.38 8.79
N GLU A 427 38.42 29.56 8.39
CA GLU A 427 38.94 30.59 9.31
C GLU A 427 37.87 31.09 10.29
N GLU A 428 36.67 31.48 9.83
CA GLU A 428 35.58 31.91 10.72
C GLU A 428 35.19 30.80 11.71
N CYS A 429 35.06 29.54 11.26
CA CYS A 429 34.67 28.42 12.12
C CYS A 429 35.77 28.00 13.10
N TYR A 430 37.05 28.04 12.70
CA TYR A 430 38.17 27.74 13.59
C TYR A 430 38.27 28.78 14.73
N ASN A 431 38.08 30.06 14.38
CA ASN A 431 38.00 31.15 15.36
C ASN A 431 36.80 31.01 16.31
N ILE A 432 35.66 30.47 15.85
CA ILE A 432 34.49 30.18 16.70
C ILE A 432 34.74 28.97 17.61
N LEU A 433 35.31 27.88 17.10
CA LEU A 433 35.68 26.71 17.90
C LEU A 433 36.69 27.06 19.00
N ASN A 434 37.67 27.92 18.70
CA ASN A 434 38.62 28.41 19.68
C ASN A 434 37.95 29.29 20.76
N LYS A 435 36.97 30.13 20.39
CA LYS A 435 36.15 30.88 21.36
C LYS A 435 35.25 29.98 22.23
N ILE A 436 34.80 28.83 21.70
CA ILE A 436 34.06 27.83 22.47
C ILE A 436 34.99 27.10 23.45
N LYS A 437 36.22 26.79 23.05
CA LYS A 437 37.25 26.19 23.94
C LYS A 437 37.65 27.15 25.06
N SER A 438 38.00 28.40 24.76
CA SER A 438 38.33 29.38 25.79
C SER A 438 37.14 29.79 26.68
N GLY A 439 35.90 29.63 26.19
CA GLY A 439 34.69 29.74 27.02
C GLY A 439 34.56 28.64 28.09
N LYS A 440 35.04 27.42 27.81
CA LYS A 440 35.14 26.33 28.81
C LYS A 440 36.26 26.62 29.82
N GLU A 441 37.38 27.17 29.37
CA GLU A 441 38.49 27.56 30.25
C GLU A 441 38.08 28.71 31.19
N ALA A 442 37.42 29.75 30.69
CA ALA A 442 36.95 30.88 31.48
C ALA A 442 35.84 30.53 32.51
N SER A 443 35.17 29.38 32.36
CA SER A 443 34.23 28.87 33.37
C SER A 443 34.92 27.99 34.42
N ASN A 444 35.97 27.24 34.06
CA ASN A 444 36.80 26.51 35.02
C ASN A 444 37.71 27.44 35.85
N PHE A 445 38.24 28.53 35.29
CA PHE A 445 39.12 29.48 35.99
C PHE A 445 38.41 30.27 37.10
N LYS A 446 37.07 30.33 37.11
CA LYS A 446 36.29 31.01 38.17
C LYS A 446 36.05 30.17 39.43
N LEU A 447 36.61 28.95 39.50
CA LEU A 447 36.52 28.07 40.68
C LEU A 447 37.84 27.90 41.45
N ASN A 448 38.99 28.30 40.88
CA ASN A 448 40.31 28.08 41.46
C ASN A 448 41.20 29.34 41.42
N GLN A 449 40.87 30.37 42.22
CA GLN A 449 41.84 31.28 42.86
C GLN A 449 41.12 32.29 43.79
N ASN A 450 40.86 31.88 45.03
CA ASN A 450 40.80 32.79 46.17
C ASN A 450 42.05 32.49 47.01
N GLY A 451 43.12 33.26 46.84
CA GLY A 451 44.39 33.00 47.52
C GLY A 451 45.50 33.98 47.15
N GLU A 452 45.77 34.88 48.10
CA GLU A 452 46.99 35.68 48.29
C GLU A 452 47.31 36.81 47.27
N GLU A 453 48.11 37.77 47.75
CA GLU A 453 48.42 39.07 47.14
C GLU A 453 49.85 39.09 46.56
N VAL A 454 50.18 40.09 45.71
CA VAL A 454 51.48 40.85 45.67
C VAL A 454 51.51 41.83 44.46
N ASP A 455 52.30 42.90 44.58
CA ASP A 455 52.46 44.03 43.65
C ASP A 455 53.11 43.72 42.27
N GLY A 456 53.01 44.65 41.29
CA GLY A 456 53.95 44.65 40.14
C GLY A 456 53.64 45.48 38.87
N ASN A 457 53.78 46.81 38.94
CA ASN A 457 54.00 47.85 37.91
C ASN A 457 54.25 47.57 36.38
N ASN A 458 54.05 48.66 35.60
CA ASN A 458 54.43 48.98 34.19
C ASN A 458 53.49 48.44 33.08
N GLN A 459 52.96 49.19 32.10
CA GLN A 459 53.28 50.42 31.34
C GLN A 459 53.97 50.21 29.96
N ILE A 460 53.28 50.70 28.89
CA ILE A 460 53.85 51.33 27.66
C ILE A 460 54.55 50.35 26.68
N SER A 461 54.53 50.48 25.34
CA SER A 461 54.19 51.59 24.42
C SER A 461 53.38 51.18 23.17
N GLU A 462 52.67 52.13 22.56
CA GLU A 462 52.31 52.14 21.14
C GLU A 462 53.53 52.44 20.25
N ASN A 463 53.45 52.19 18.94
CA ASN A 463 54.05 53.08 17.92
C ASN A 463 53.55 52.78 16.50
N ASP A 464 53.26 53.84 15.77
CA ASP A 464 52.94 53.80 14.33
C ASP A 464 54.18 53.56 13.46
N ASN A 465 53.95 53.17 12.20
CA ASN A 465 54.44 53.94 11.05
C ASN A 465 53.78 53.44 9.75
N GLY A 466 53.45 54.35 8.85
CA GLY A 466 52.93 54.03 7.52
C GLY A 466 53.24 55.13 6.50
N THR A 467 53.38 54.75 5.24
CA THR A 467 53.55 55.66 4.10
C THR A 467 52.90 55.06 2.84
N ASN A 468 52.22 55.92 2.07
CA ASN A 468 51.73 55.60 0.73
C ASN A 468 52.75 56.04 -0.33
N LEU A 469 52.78 55.37 -1.49
CA LEU A 469 52.61 56.06 -2.78
C LEU A 469 52.21 55.07 -3.90
N GLU A 470 51.88 55.61 -5.07
CA GLU A 470 51.16 54.93 -6.14
C GLU A 470 52.03 54.50 -7.33
N ASN A 471 51.43 53.69 -8.21
CA ASN A 471 51.62 53.63 -9.67
C ASN A 471 53.01 53.29 -10.24
N LEU A 472 53.11 52.08 -10.81
CA LEU A 472 53.88 51.83 -12.04
C LEU A 472 53.30 50.60 -12.78
N GLU A 473 52.67 50.84 -13.94
CA GLU A 473 52.15 49.78 -14.82
C GLU A 473 53.19 49.31 -15.85
N SER A 474 53.02 48.08 -16.32
CA SER A 474 53.71 47.43 -17.46
C SER A 474 55.20 47.08 -17.22
N GLN A 475 55.73 45.95 -17.70
CA GLN A 475 55.34 45.20 -18.90
C GLN A 475 55.33 43.66 -18.75
N ASN A 476 54.80 43.03 -19.81
CA ASN A 476 54.97 41.64 -20.27
C ASN A 476 54.06 40.55 -19.71
N ARG A 477 53.63 39.68 -20.64
CA ARG A 477 52.55 38.69 -20.54
C ARG A 477 53.00 37.36 -21.18
N ARG A 478 52.52 36.24 -20.65
CA ARG A 478 51.88 35.07 -21.33
C ARG A 478 51.88 33.87 -20.37
N SER A 479 50.94 32.93 -20.45
CA SER A 479 49.99 32.62 -21.52
C SER A 479 48.51 32.64 -21.09
N LYS A 480 47.61 32.74 -22.09
CA LYS A 480 46.20 32.31 -22.06
C LYS A 480 46.13 30.96 -22.80
N GLN A 481 45.31 29.96 -22.48
CA GLN A 481 43.88 29.89 -22.12
C GLN A 481 42.97 30.02 -23.36
N ASP A 482 42.41 28.88 -23.79
CA ASP A 482 41.37 28.77 -24.81
C ASP A 482 40.03 28.44 -24.14
N GLU A 483 39.02 29.29 -24.35
CA GLU A 483 37.64 29.09 -23.87
C GLU A 483 36.67 29.11 -25.06
N VAL A 484 35.61 28.30 -24.99
CA VAL A 484 34.57 28.23 -26.02
C VAL A 484 33.41 29.12 -25.61
N TYR A 485 32.96 29.99 -26.53
CA TYR A 485 31.82 30.88 -26.33
C TYR A 485 30.72 30.64 -27.38
N PHE A 486 29.48 30.97 -27.04
CA PHE A 486 28.31 30.96 -27.92
C PHE A 486 27.75 32.39 -27.95
N ASP A 487 27.50 32.91 -29.15
CA ASP A 487 26.92 34.24 -29.31
C ASP A 487 25.41 34.26 -28.99
N GLU A 488 24.77 35.44 -28.98
CA GLU A 488 23.42 35.64 -28.44
C GLU A 488 22.31 34.80 -29.13
N GLU A 489 22.52 34.32 -30.36
CA GLU A 489 21.62 33.40 -31.07
C GLU A 489 21.97 31.89 -30.93
N MET A 490 22.94 31.54 -30.08
CA MET A 490 23.41 30.17 -29.79
C MET A 490 23.89 29.31 -30.98
N ASN A 491 24.41 29.93 -32.04
CA ASN A 491 25.15 29.21 -33.08
C ASN A 491 26.61 28.93 -32.67
N LEU A 492 27.16 27.81 -33.14
CA LEU A 492 28.51 27.34 -32.83
C LEU A 492 29.46 27.75 -33.98
N VAL A 493 30.45 28.59 -33.69
CA VAL A 493 31.42 29.08 -34.68
C VAL A 493 32.84 28.70 -34.28
N PHE A 494 33.53 27.96 -35.16
CA PHE A 494 34.95 27.64 -34.99
C PHE A 494 35.84 28.59 -35.79
N LYS A 495 36.92 29.05 -35.15
CA LYS A 495 38.03 29.79 -35.77
C LYS A 495 39.31 29.18 -35.21
N GLY A 496 40.27 28.69 -35.98
CA GLY A 496 40.35 28.55 -37.44
C GLY A 496 41.80 28.47 -37.86
N LEU A 497 42.35 27.25 -38.01
CA LEU A 497 43.75 27.04 -38.39
C LEU A 497 43.87 26.93 -39.92
N LEU A 498 44.35 28.01 -40.55
CA LEU A 498 44.72 28.03 -41.97
C LEU A 498 45.76 29.13 -42.22
N GLU A 499 47.03 28.76 -42.16
CA GLU A 499 48.22 29.53 -42.60
C GLU A 499 49.41 28.53 -42.61
N GLU A 500 50.28 28.46 -43.61
CA GLU A 500 50.13 28.89 -45.01
C GLU A 500 51.09 28.07 -45.89
N ALA A 501 50.66 27.65 -47.09
CA ALA A 501 51.52 27.07 -48.12
C ALA A 501 50.87 27.25 -49.49
N SER A 502 51.41 28.16 -50.30
CA SER A 502 50.82 28.62 -51.56
C SER A 502 51.58 28.11 -52.78
N SER A 503 50.88 27.45 -53.73
CA SER A 503 51.27 27.40 -55.15
C SER A 503 50.17 26.82 -56.06
N ASP A 504 49.89 27.53 -57.14
CA ASP A 504 49.52 27.06 -58.48
C ASP A 504 48.28 26.18 -58.76
N ARG A 505 47.24 26.86 -59.27
CA ARG A 505 46.77 26.76 -60.68
C ARG A 505 46.49 25.37 -61.30
N ALA A 506 45.19 25.06 -61.35
CA ALA A 506 44.38 24.94 -62.58
C ALA A 506 44.63 23.85 -63.67
N GLU A 507 43.51 23.51 -64.34
CA GLU A 507 43.36 22.89 -65.67
C GLU A 507 43.48 21.35 -65.87
N LYS A 508 42.33 20.77 -66.28
CA LYS A 508 42.12 19.92 -67.48
C LYS A 508 42.57 18.44 -67.57
N ASN A 509 41.57 17.65 -67.99
CA ASN A 509 41.59 16.61 -69.04
C ASN A 509 42.24 15.23 -68.80
N GLY A 510 41.53 14.18 -69.29
CA GLY A 510 42.07 12.85 -69.60
C GLY A 510 42.13 11.88 -68.41
N GLY A 511 41.44 10.74 -68.37
CA GLY A 511 40.59 10.11 -69.40
C GLY A 511 41.36 9.18 -70.34
N LYS A 512 40.72 8.05 -70.69
CA LYS A 512 41.25 6.84 -71.38
C LYS A 512 41.89 5.79 -70.44
N ASN A 513 41.72 4.48 -70.68
CA ASN A 513 40.65 3.73 -71.36
C ASN A 513 40.83 2.21 -71.13
N HIS A 514 39.74 1.44 -71.28
CA HIS A 514 39.77 0.05 -71.80
C HIS A 514 40.43 -1.05 -70.93
N GLU A 515 40.08 -2.35 -71.04
CA GLU A 515 39.05 -3.02 -71.86
C GLU A 515 38.57 -4.36 -71.25
N LYS A 516 37.34 -4.77 -71.62
CA LYS A 516 36.82 -6.12 -71.98
C LYS A 516 37.34 -7.41 -71.30
N ASN A 517 36.55 -8.47 -71.11
CA ASN A 517 35.08 -8.70 -71.16
C ASN A 517 34.78 -10.07 -70.49
N ASP A 518 33.48 -10.37 -70.27
CA ASP A 518 32.73 -11.64 -70.33
C ASP A 518 33.50 -12.97 -70.62
N GLU A 519 33.13 -14.16 -70.09
CA GLU A 519 31.77 -14.73 -69.95
C GLU A 519 31.57 -15.81 -68.82
N LYS A 520 30.35 -15.82 -68.25
CA LYS A 520 29.46 -16.96 -67.91
C LYS A 520 29.84 -18.13 -66.96
N ASN A 521 28.93 -18.31 -65.99
CA ASN A 521 28.29 -19.58 -65.56
C ASN A 521 29.09 -20.64 -64.77
N GLY A 522 29.22 -20.42 -63.45
CA GLY A 522 28.22 -20.92 -62.49
C GLY A 522 28.25 -22.40 -62.05
N GLY A 523 28.40 -22.63 -60.74
CA GLY A 523 28.02 -23.90 -60.10
C GLY A 523 28.69 -24.20 -58.75
N LYS A 524 27.99 -23.93 -57.64
CA LYS A 524 28.06 -24.67 -56.36
C LYS A 524 29.44 -25.08 -55.79
N ASN A 525 29.89 -24.37 -54.76
CA ASN A 525 29.69 -24.79 -53.36
C ASN A 525 30.26 -23.77 -52.37
N ASP A 526 29.83 -23.90 -51.12
CA ASP A 526 30.05 -23.02 -49.96
C ASP A 526 31.52 -22.60 -49.75
N GLU A 527 31.71 -21.35 -49.32
CA GLU A 527 33.04 -20.83 -49.00
C GLU A 527 33.68 -21.59 -47.83
N LYS A 528 34.91 -22.03 -48.06
CA LYS A 528 35.80 -22.59 -47.05
C LYS A 528 36.27 -21.47 -46.07
N ASN A 529 36.64 -21.75 -44.81
CA ASN A 529 37.76 -22.62 -44.39
C ASN A 529 39.07 -22.17 -45.11
N ASP A 530 40.26 -22.08 -44.52
CA ASP A 530 40.86 -22.48 -43.25
C ASP A 530 42.17 -21.64 -43.11
N GLU A 531 42.95 -21.59 -42.03
CA GLU A 531 42.95 -22.18 -40.68
C GLU A 531 43.95 -21.34 -39.86
N LYS A 532 43.85 -21.33 -38.53
CA LYS A 532 44.79 -22.04 -37.64
C LYS A 532 44.52 -21.75 -36.16
N ASN A 533 44.35 -22.86 -35.43
CA ASN A 533 44.72 -23.15 -34.05
C ASN A 533 45.25 -22.00 -33.19
N ASP A 534 44.69 -21.83 -31.99
CA ASP A 534 45.22 -22.58 -30.84
C ASP A 534 44.11 -22.81 -29.79
N GLY A 535 44.41 -23.60 -28.75
CA GLY A 535 43.40 -24.15 -27.85
C GLY A 535 43.64 -23.92 -26.35
N GLU A 536 42.95 -24.76 -25.58
CA GLU A 536 42.99 -24.89 -24.11
C GLU A 536 42.31 -23.79 -23.26
N LYS A 537 41.88 -24.22 -22.06
CA LYS A 537 41.05 -23.45 -21.11
C LYS A 537 41.91 -23.05 -19.92
N ILE A 538 42.04 -21.76 -19.61
CA ILE A 538 42.71 -21.29 -18.39
C ILE A 538 41.76 -20.41 -17.55
N SER A 539 40.99 -21.10 -16.70
CA SER A 539 40.38 -20.67 -15.44
C SER A 539 40.08 -19.18 -15.15
N ASP A 540 38.79 -18.85 -15.05
CA ASP A 540 38.23 -17.70 -14.30
C ASP A 540 38.39 -17.84 -12.76
N LYS A 541 39.60 -18.14 -12.27
CA LYS A 541 39.91 -18.24 -10.83
C LYS A 541 40.89 -17.19 -10.32
N VAL A 542 41.76 -16.66 -11.18
CA VAL A 542 42.95 -15.90 -10.75
C VAL A 542 42.62 -14.54 -10.11
N ILE A 543 41.44 -13.95 -10.40
CA ILE A 543 41.03 -12.65 -9.84
C ILE A 543 40.34 -12.78 -8.46
N ILE A 544 40.13 -14.01 -7.96
CA ILE A 544 39.33 -14.28 -6.75
C ILE A 544 40.18 -14.54 -5.49
N ASP A 545 41.47 -14.84 -5.62
CA ASP A 545 42.34 -15.19 -4.48
C ASP A 545 43.21 -14.00 -4.00
N ASP A 546 43.70 -13.13 -4.89
CA ASP A 546 44.44 -11.90 -4.54
C ASP A 546 43.67 -10.94 -3.62
N LEU A 547 42.32 -11.00 -3.64
CA LEU A 547 41.44 -10.21 -2.78
C LEU A 547 41.15 -10.84 -1.41
N LYS A 548 41.69 -12.03 -1.11
CA LYS A 548 41.50 -12.72 0.19
C LYS A 548 42.67 -12.51 1.15
N GLU A 549 43.91 -12.41 0.66
CA GLU A 549 45.08 -12.28 1.54
C GLU A 549 45.07 -10.96 2.33
N ILE A 550 44.56 -9.89 1.74
CA ILE A 550 44.43 -8.56 2.39
C ILE A 550 43.46 -8.58 3.60
N LEU A 551 42.57 -9.59 3.69
CA LEU A 551 41.56 -9.69 4.76
C LEU A 551 41.93 -10.64 5.92
N ASN A 552 42.99 -11.45 5.79
CA ASN A 552 43.30 -12.52 6.76
C ASN A 552 44.45 -12.21 7.74
N MET A 553 45.05 -11.01 7.70
CA MET A 553 46.22 -10.63 8.51
C MET A 553 45.89 -9.80 9.77
N ASN A 554 44.79 -10.12 10.48
CA ASN A 554 44.39 -9.47 11.74
C ASN A 554 43.52 -10.37 12.65
N ASN A 555 43.91 -11.63 12.87
CA ASN A 555 43.24 -12.53 13.83
C ASN A 555 44.25 -13.48 14.52
N SER A 556 45.00 -12.94 15.48
CA SER A 556 45.70 -13.71 16.50
C SER A 556 45.91 -12.85 17.75
N ASP A 557 45.41 -13.38 18.87
CA ASP A 557 45.67 -13.02 20.28
C ASP A 557 44.57 -12.22 20.99
N ASP A 558 43.87 -12.93 21.88
CA ASP A 558 42.92 -12.37 22.85
C ASP A 558 43.65 -11.64 24.00
N ASN A 559 43.09 -10.52 24.48
CA ASN A 559 42.54 -10.42 25.84
C ASN A 559 41.99 -9.01 26.16
N GLU A 560 40.86 -8.98 26.90
CA GLU A 560 40.37 -7.91 27.79
C GLU A 560 40.52 -6.40 27.39
N LYS A 561 39.47 -5.77 26.83
CA LYS A 561 38.50 -4.92 27.59
C LYS A 561 37.72 -3.89 26.75
N ASN A 562 36.45 -3.73 27.15
CA ASN A 562 35.53 -2.60 26.96
C ASN A 562 35.01 -2.27 25.55
N ASP A 563 33.68 -2.28 25.42
CA ASP A 563 32.92 -1.84 24.25
C ASP A 563 33.09 -0.35 23.94
N LEU A 564 33.59 -0.03 22.73
CA LEU A 564 33.27 1.21 21.99
C LEU A 564 33.77 1.13 20.54
N LYS A 565 33.03 0.43 19.67
CA LYS A 565 33.20 0.54 18.20
C LYS A 565 31.92 0.97 17.51
N SER A 566 32.04 2.07 16.76
CA SER A 566 30.96 2.77 16.09
C SER A 566 30.32 1.94 14.97
N LYS A 567 29.06 1.55 15.14
CA LYS A 567 28.20 1.17 14.01
C LYS A 567 27.81 2.43 13.25
N GLU A 568 28.48 2.71 12.14
CA GLU A 568 28.08 3.75 11.17
C GLU A 568 26.77 3.37 10.46
N ASN A 569 25.66 3.49 11.17
CA ASN A 569 24.33 3.41 10.59
C ASN A 569 24.11 4.64 9.69
N PHE A 570 24.42 4.50 8.40
CA PHE A 570 24.02 5.44 7.35
C PHE A 570 22.48 5.56 7.34
N ASN A 571 21.95 6.56 8.05
CA ASN A 571 20.53 6.81 8.21
C ASN A 571 19.89 7.35 6.92
N LEU A 572 19.73 6.46 5.95
CA LEU A 572 19.06 6.65 4.65
C LEU A 572 17.53 6.70 4.79
N GLU A 573 17.03 7.47 5.75
CA GLU A 573 15.59 7.72 5.91
C GLU A 573 15.15 8.98 5.12
N GLU A 574 14.02 8.84 4.41
CA GLU A 574 13.17 9.94 3.92
C GLU A 574 13.62 10.76 2.69
N ILE A 575 14.16 10.13 1.65
CA ILE A 575 13.90 10.57 0.25
C ILE A 575 13.29 9.41 -0.54
N ASN A 576 12.30 9.73 -1.41
CA ASN A 576 11.64 8.88 -2.41
C ASN A 576 12.46 7.64 -2.80
N TYR A 577 11.89 6.45 -2.65
CA TYR A 577 12.59 5.20 -2.96
C TYR A 577 12.58 4.92 -4.47
N SER A 578 13.61 4.22 -4.96
CA SER A 578 13.77 3.89 -6.38
C SER A 578 12.53 3.18 -6.93
N PRO A 579 12.06 3.49 -8.15
CA PRO A 579 10.87 2.88 -8.75
C PRO A 579 11.09 1.44 -9.24
N LEU A 580 12.33 0.95 -9.25
CA LEU A 580 12.68 -0.43 -9.62
C LEU A 580 12.16 -1.45 -8.60
N LEU A 581 11.98 -2.72 -8.96
CA LEU A 581 11.76 -3.77 -7.97
C LEU A 581 13.04 -4.00 -7.12
N MET A 582 12.90 -4.60 -5.93
CA MET A 582 14.07 -4.82 -5.05
C MET A 582 15.13 -5.73 -5.70
N GLU A 583 14.70 -6.73 -6.48
CA GLU A 583 15.57 -7.64 -7.24
C GLU A 583 16.43 -6.90 -8.29
N ASP A 584 15.92 -5.81 -8.87
CA ASP A 584 16.59 -5.07 -9.95
C ASP A 584 17.44 -3.89 -9.46
N ILE A 585 17.33 -3.51 -8.18
CA ILE A 585 18.33 -2.64 -7.53
C ILE A 585 19.66 -3.39 -7.39
N ILE A 586 19.62 -4.67 -7.00
CA ILE A 586 20.82 -5.47 -6.66
C ILE A 586 21.76 -5.61 -7.88
N LYS A 587 21.21 -5.62 -9.09
CA LYS A 587 21.96 -5.69 -10.36
C LYS A 587 22.62 -4.35 -10.74
N ASN A 588 22.14 -3.23 -10.17
CA ASN A 588 22.43 -1.86 -10.59
C ASN A 588 23.22 -1.06 -9.53
N ILE A 589 24.05 -1.73 -8.72
CA ILE A 589 24.78 -1.09 -7.60
C ILE A 589 25.92 -0.15 -8.09
N VAL A 590 26.49 -0.37 -9.28
CA VAL A 590 27.70 0.34 -9.74
C VAL A 590 27.37 1.55 -10.61
N MET A 591 27.43 2.74 -10.01
CA MET A 591 27.24 4.03 -10.71
C MET A 591 28.38 4.35 -11.72
N PRO A 592 28.08 4.55 -13.02
CA PRO A 592 29.05 4.92 -14.04
C PRO A 592 29.82 6.22 -13.76
N GLY A 593 31.10 6.26 -14.14
CA GLY A 593 32.00 7.39 -13.87
C GLY A 593 31.49 8.74 -14.37
N ASN A 594 31.00 8.78 -15.61
CA ASN A 594 30.54 10.01 -16.30
C ASN A 594 29.42 10.75 -15.56
N ILE A 595 28.63 10.03 -14.75
CA ILE A 595 27.45 10.53 -14.04
C ILE A 595 27.82 11.10 -12.66
N ARG A 596 29.05 10.86 -12.15
CA ARG A 596 29.48 11.20 -10.78
C ARG A 596 29.63 12.69 -10.51
N LYS A 597 29.85 13.53 -11.52
CA LYS A 597 29.81 15.01 -11.40
C LYS A 597 28.36 15.51 -11.49
N SER A 598 27.99 16.52 -10.70
CA SER A 598 26.63 17.08 -10.66
C SER A 598 26.30 17.90 -11.92
N GLU A 599 27.25 18.76 -12.33
CA GLU A 599 27.17 19.60 -13.53
C GLU A 599 26.93 18.76 -14.80
N HIS A 600 27.70 17.68 -15.00
CA HIS A 600 27.52 16.77 -16.14
C HIS A 600 26.16 16.07 -16.09
N PHE A 601 25.72 15.54 -14.95
CA PHE A 601 24.41 14.91 -14.82
C PHE A 601 23.26 15.86 -15.21
N LEU A 602 23.28 17.12 -14.75
CA LEU A 602 22.25 18.10 -15.10
C LEU A 602 22.30 18.52 -16.58
N ASN A 603 23.48 18.58 -17.21
CA ASN A 603 23.61 18.81 -18.65
C ASN A 603 23.05 17.63 -19.48
N LEU A 604 23.32 16.39 -19.07
CA LEU A 604 22.75 15.19 -19.71
C LEU A 604 21.22 15.16 -19.53
N MET A 605 20.70 15.46 -18.33
CA MET A 605 19.25 15.60 -18.11
C MET A 605 18.63 16.74 -18.92
N ARG A 606 19.33 17.86 -19.15
CA ARG A 606 18.89 18.94 -20.05
C ARG A 606 18.75 18.45 -21.49
N ILE A 607 19.69 17.65 -21.99
CA ILE A 607 19.61 17.02 -23.32
C ILE A 607 18.38 16.10 -23.40
N VAL A 608 18.16 15.24 -22.39
CA VAL A 608 16.99 14.34 -22.35
C VAL A 608 15.66 15.12 -22.30
N VAL A 609 15.56 16.18 -21.50
CA VAL A 609 14.34 17.02 -21.45
C VAL A 609 14.09 17.76 -22.78
N VAL A 610 15.14 18.21 -23.49
CA VAL A 610 15.01 18.78 -24.83
C VAL A 610 14.58 17.72 -25.85
N TYR A 611 15.13 16.51 -25.79
CA TYR A 611 14.69 15.39 -26.63
C TYR A 611 13.23 15.02 -26.39
N LEU A 612 12.78 14.95 -25.13
CA LEU A 612 11.37 14.72 -24.81
C LEU A 612 10.45 15.85 -25.29
N LYS A 613 10.91 17.11 -25.28
CA LYS A 613 10.16 18.23 -25.89
C LYS A 613 10.10 18.18 -27.42
N LYS A 614 11.11 17.59 -28.08
CA LYS A 614 11.06 17.27 -29.52
C LYS A 614 10.07 16.12 -29.78
N TYR A 615 10.13 15.07 -28.97
CA TYR A 615 9.31 13.86 -29.10
C TYR A 615 7.82 14.09 -28.82
N ILE A 616 7.47 14.97 -27.86
CA ILE A 616 6.07 15.29 -27.54
C ILE A 616 5.39 16.19 -28.59
N ASN A 617 6.15 16.78 -29.52
CA ASN A 617 5.65 17.75 -30.50
C ASN A 617 5.28 17.07 -31.83
N ILE A 618 4.29 16.16 -31.75
CA ILE A 618 3.75 15.39 -32.88
C ILE A 618 2.23 15.67 -32.97
N TYR A 619 1.64 15.62 -34.17
CA TYR A 619 0.20 15.86 -34.37
C TYR A 619 -0.65 14.59 -34.54
N GLU A 620 -0.02 13.45 -34.78
CA GLU A 620 -0.65 12.13 -34.85
C GLU A 620 -0.32 11.27 -33.61
N VAL A 621 -1.19 10.32 -33.26
CA VAL A 621 -0.94 9.39 -32.15
C VAL A 621 0.13 8.37 -32.57
N THR A 622 1.23 8.30 -31.82
CA THR A 622 2.31 7.33 -32.06
C THR A 622 2.44 6.34 -30.90
N SER A 623 2.86 5.11 -31.19
CA SER A 623 3.02 4.03 -30.21
C SER A 623 4.26 3.19 -30.51
N GLU A 624 5.18 3.09 -29.55
CA GLU A 624 6.50 2.46 -29.71
C GLU A 624 6.89 1.58 -28.54
N GLY A 625 7.65 0.50 -28.81
CA GLY A 625 8.28 -0.30 -27.76
C GLY A 625 9.48 0.44 -27.13
N PRO A 626 9.79 0.23 -25.83
CA PRO A 626 10.87 0.95 -25.13
C PRO A 626 12.25 0.86 -25.80
N LEU A 627 12.55 -0.27 -26.46
CA LEU A 627 13.80 -0.46 -27.21
C LEU A 627 13.88 0.39 -28.50
N SER A 628 12.76 0.60 -29.19
CA SER A 628 12.69 1.51 -30.37
C SER A 628 12.97 2.95 -29.93
N PHE A 629 12.31 3.37 -28.86
CA PHE A 629 12.51 4.70 -28.27
C PHE A 629 13.96 4.92 -27.82
N LEU A 630 14.55 3.96 -27.10
CA LEU A 630 15.96 4.06 -26.67
C LEU A 630 16.92 4.16 -27.86
N TYR A 631 16.77 3.30 -28.88
CA TYR A 631 17.62 3.35 -30.07
C TYR A 631 17.49 4.68 -30.84
N LYS A 632 16.27 5.23 -30.96
CA LYS A 632 16.05 6.57 -31.53
C LYS A 632 16.67 7.67 -30.68
N CYS A 633 16.58 7.57 -29.34
CA CYS A 633 17.16 8.55 -28.43
C CYS A 633 18.69 8.52 -28.48
N GLU A 634 19.30 7.34 -28.45
CA GLU A 634 20.75 7.11 -28.58
C GLU A 634 21.28 7.66 -29.91
N LYS A 635 20.57 7.41 -31.03
CA LYS A 635 20.92 7.97 -32.34
C LYS A 635 20.85 9.50 -32.41
N ASP A 636 19.81 10.11 -31.85
CA ASP A 636 19.60 11.57 -31.89
C ASP A 636 20.48 12.34 -30.89
N THR A 637 20.77 11.75 -29.72
CA THR A 637 21.41 12.45 -28.58
C THR A 637 22.81 11.97 -28.25
N LYS A 638 23.24 10.82 -28.79
CA LYS A 638 24.51 10.13 -28.46
C LYS A 638 24.65 9.83 -26.96
N LEU A 639 23.54 9.53 -26.28
CA LEU A 639 23.49 9.13 -24.88
C LEU A 639 23.41 7.61 -24.74
N ASP A 640 24.38 7.02 -24.05
CA ASP A 640 24.38 5.59 -23.72
C ASP A 640 23.07 5.18 -23.01
N THR A 641 22.52 4.03 -23.39
CA THR A 641 21.40 3.39 -22.66
C THR A 641 21.69 3.17 -21.16
N SER A 642 22.97 3.12 -20.77
CA SER A 642 23.42 3.03 -19.37
C SER A 642 22.98 4.23 -18.51
N PHE A 643 22.89 5.44 -19.08
CA PHE A 643 22.53 6.66 -18.35
C PHE A 643 21.12 6.58 -17.74
N PHE A 644 20.17 6.09 -18.53
CA PHE A 644 18.75 6.03 -18.19
C PHE A 644 18.50 5.24 -16.90
N LYS A 645 19.17 4.08 -16.75
CA LYS A 645 19.06 3.15 -15.62
C LYS A 645 19.31 3.77 -14.25
N TYR A 646 20.18 4.78 -14.16
CA TYR A 646 20.66 5.35 -12.89
C TYR A 646 20.12 6.77 -12.61
N SER A 647 19.30 7.31 -13.50
CA SER A 647 18.87 8.71 -13.47
C SER A 647 18.12 9.12 -12.20
N PHE A 648 17.23 8.26 -11.68
CA PHE A 648 16.49 8.50 -10.44
C PHE A 648 17.40 8.50 -9.21
N ASP A 649 18.18 7.43 -9.00
CA ASP A 649 19.02 7.29 -7.81
C ASP A 649 20.17 8.33 -7.81
N ARG A 650 20.59 8.80 -8.99
CA ARG A 650 21.46 9.98 -9.11
C ARG A 650 20.79 11.26 -8.67
N LEU A 651 19.56 11.55 -9.12
CA LEU A 651 18.82 12.75 -8.69
C LEU A 651 18.57 12.73 -7.18
N LYS A 652 18.18 11.59 -6.62
CA LYS A 652 18.02 11.37 -5.18
C LYS A 652 19.29 11.73 -4.41
N ASN A 653 20.44 11.22 -4.85
CA ASN A 653 21.73 11.53 -4.23
C ASN A 653 22.13 13.01 -4.40
N LEU A 654 21.82 13.64 -5.53
CA LEU A 654 22.04 15.07 -5.74
C LEU A 654 21.21 15.93 -4.76
N LEU A 655 19.91 15.65 -4.62
CA LEU A 655 19.01 16.36 -3.71
C LEU A 655 19.41 16.19 -2.23
N ASN A 656 19.90 15.01 -1.85
CA ASN A 656 20.55 14.77 -0.56
C ASN A 656 21.78 15.69 -0.38
N THR A 657 22.73 15.67 -1.31
CA THR A 657 23.98 16.46 -1.18
C THR A 657 23.76 17.97 -1.20
N LEU A 658 22.70 18.45 -1.86
CA LEU A 658 22.30 19.85 -1.89
C LEU A 658 21.37 20.25 -0.73
N GLN A 659 21.10 19.33 0.20
CA GLN A 659 20.23 19.55 1.38
C GLN A 659 18.87 20.18 1.01
N VAL A 660 18.27 19.70 -0.08
CA VAL A 660 17.00 20.25 -0.57
C VAL A 660 15.86 19.79 0.32
N VAL A 661 15.27 20.75 1.04
CA VAL A 661 14.09 20.53 1.88
C VAL A 661 12.85 20.32 0.99
N ASP A 662 12.59 21.28 0.11
CA ASP A 662 11.37 21.37 -0.70
C ASP A 662 11.45 20.40 -1.89
N THR A 663 10.77 19.25 -1.80
CA THR A 663 10.80 18.22 -2.86
C THR A 663 9.81 18.48 -3.99
N ASP A 664 8.74 19.18 -3.70
CA ASP A 664 7.57 19.30 -4.58
C ASP A 664 7.87 20.24 -5.76
N ASP A 665 8.66 21.30 -5.51
CA ASP A 665 9.37 22.07 -6.54
C ASP A 665 10.00 21.15 -7.59
N TYR A 666 10.71 20.12 -7.15
CA TYR A 666 11.47 19.20 -8.01
C TYR A 666 10.68 17.99 -8.51
N ALA A 667 9.39 17.85 -8.15
CA ALA A 667 8.56 16.71 -8.51
C ALA A 667 8.52 16.45 -10.02
N ALA A 668 8.43 17.50 -10.85
CA ALA A 668 8.43 17.37 -12.31
C ALA A 668 9.73 16.77 -12.87
N LEU A 669 10.89 17.07 -12.26
CA LEU A 669 12.17 16.48 -12.66
C LEU A 669 12.32 15.04 -12.14
N ASN A 670 11.76 14.76 -10.96
CA ASN A 670 11.68 13.42 -10.38
C ASN A 670 10.80 12.48 -11.23
N ILE A 671 9.70 12.97 -11.81
CA ILE A 671 8.85 12.22 -12.76
C ILE A 671 9.64 11.86 -14.03
N VAL A 672 10.40 12.81 -14.61
CA VAL A 672 11.25 12.54 -15.78
C VAL A 672 12.35 11.51 -15.45
N CYS A 673 13.01 11.60 -14.28
CA CYS A 673 14.00 10.61 -13.88
C CYS A 673 13.39 9.23 -13.59
N ASN A 674 12.17 9.17 -13.05
CA ASN A 674 11.40 7.94 -12.87
C ASN A 674 11.14 7.25 -14.23
N PHE A 675 10.58 7.99 -15.20
CA PHE A 675 10.37 7.54 -16.58
C PHE A 675 11.66 6.99 -17.23
N CYS A 676 12.77 7.73 -17.14
CA CYS A 676 14.07 7.29 -17.65
C CYS A 676 14.56 6.01 -16.97
N THR A 677 14.41 5.90 -15.65
CA THR A 677 14.85 4.74 -14.86
C THR A 677 14.03 3.49 -15.17
N LEU A 678 12.73 3.64 -15.43
CA LEU A 678 11.86 2.54 -15.84
C LEU A 678 12.19 2.05 -17.27
N ILE A 679 12.29 2.97 -18.24
CA ILE A 679 12.63 2.64 -19.63
C ILE A 679 14.01 1.97 -19.74
N GLY A 680 14.99 2.40 -18.94
CA GLY A 680 16.33 1.80 -18.94
C GLY A 680 16.39 0.36 -18.43
N ASN A 681 15.36 -0.13 -17.71
CA ASN A 681 15.37 -1.44 -17.05
C ASN A 681 14.25 -2.39 -17.49
N TYR A 682 13.07 -1.89 -17.90
CA TYR A 682 11.93 -2.71 -18.27
C TYR A 682 11.58 -2.60 -19.76
N PHE A 683 11.81 -3.68 -20.50
CA PHE A 683 11.58 -3.75 -21.96
C PHE A 683 10.39 -4.62 -22.37
N LYS A 684 10.03 -5.64 -21.57
CA LYS A 684 8.92 -6.57 -21.84
C LYS A 684 7.68 -6.15 -21.08
N GLY A 685 6.51 -6.18 -21.73
CA GLY A 685 5.23 -5.82 -21.09
C GLY A 685 5.03 -4.30 -20.87
N PHE A 686 5.75 -3.45 -21.61
CA PHE A 686 5.63 -1.99 -21.56
C PHE A 686 5.56 -1.39 -22.96
N ILE A 687 4.88 -0.25 -23.09
CA ILE A 687 4.76 0.52 -24.34
C ILE A 687 4.85 2.04 -24.04
N ILE A 688 5.39 2.80 -24.98
CA ILE A 688 5.37 4.27 -24.97
C ILE A 688 4.34 4.72 -25.99
N ILE A 689 3.34 5.48 -25.55
CA ILE A 689 2.31 6.06 -26.42
C ILE A 689 2.41 7.58 -26.29
N CYS A 690 2.42 8.32 -27.41
CA CYS A 690 2.32 9.77 -27.42
C CYS A 690 0.96 10.16 -28.00
N GLU A 691 0.07 10.68 -27.17
CA GLU A 691 -1.28 11.11 -27.55
C GLU A 691 -1.32 12.66 -27.59
N PRO A 692 -1.45 13.28 -28.78
CA PRO A 692 -1.45 14.75 -28.90
C PRO A 692 -2.77 15.43 -28.51
N TYR A 693 -3.85 14.65 -28.40
CA TYR A 693 -5.20 15.08 -28.02
C TYR A 693 -5.79 14.05 -27.03
N PRO A 694 -5.39 14.08 -25.74
CA PRO A 694 -5.87 13.13 -24.74
C PRO A 694 -7.32 13.38 -24.32
N GLU A 695 -7.78 14.64 -24.38
CA GLU A 695 -9.18 15.00 -24.21
C GLU A 695 -9.92 15.00 -25.55
N ALA A 696 -11.20 14.60 -25.53
CA ALA A 696 -12.02 14.35 -26.73
C ALA A 696 -12.44 15.62 -27.52
N THR A 697 -11.80 16.77 -27.29
CA THR A 697 -12.26 18.10 -27.76
C THR A 697 -11.10 19.03 -28.15
N GLY A 698 -10.31 18.64 -29.16
CA GLY A 698 -9.51 19.56 -30.01
C GLY A 698 -8.36 20.37 -29.39
N ILE A 699 -8.21 20.39 -28.06
CA ILE A 699 -7.14 21.09 -27.36
C ILE A 699 -5.84 20.31 -27.52
N TYR A 700 -4.81 20.95 -28.09
CA TYR A 700 -3.48 20.37 -28.25
C TYR A 700 -2.69 20.43 -26.94
N ASP A 701 -2.91 19.45 -26.07
CA ASP A 701 -2.10 19.20 -24.88
C ASP A 701 -1.47 17.80 -24.96
N PRO A 702 -0.30 17.68 -25.63
CA PRO A 702 0.29 16.38 -25.90
C PRO A 702 0.90 15.74 -24.65
N VAL A 703 0.66 14.43 -24.49
CA VAL A 703 1.09 13.62 -23.35
C VAL A 703 1.85 12.38 -23.81
N ILE A 704 3.01 12.12 -23.20
CA ILE A 704 3.75 10.86 -23.33
C ILE A 704 3.33 9.94 -22.17
N GLN A 705 2.85 8.75 -22.49
CA GLN A 705 2.43 7.72 -21.54
C GLN A 705 3.39 6.52 -21.66
N PHE A 706 4.20 6.27 -20.64
CA PHE A 706 4.89 4.99 -20.46
C PHE A 706 3.94 4.06 -19.72
N ALA A 707 3.26 3.19 -20.45
CA ALA A 707 2.22 2.31 -19.93
C ALA A 707 2.77 0.90 -19.67
N CYS A 708 2.53 0.39 -18.46
CA CYS A 708 2.65 -1.03 -18.17
C CYS A 708 1.44 -1.78 -18.76
N LEU A 709 1.70 -2.92 -19.39
CA LEU A 709 0.68 -3.81 -19.97
C LEU A 709 0.56 -5.13 -19.18
N ASP A 710 1.62 -5.55 -18.50
CA ASP A 710 1.69 -6.80 -17.75
C ASP A 710 1.60 -6.60 -16.23
N SER A 711 0.46 -7.00 -15.65
CA SER A 711 0.25 -6.97 -14.20
C SER A 711 1.13 -7.96 -13.42
N SER A 712 1.71 -8.97 -14.08
CA SER A 712 2.57 -9.97 -13.42
C SER A 712 3.85 -9.36 -12.83
N ILE A 713 4.39 -8.30 -13.46
CA ILE A 713 5.71 -7.72 -13.12
C ILE A 713 5.73 -7.18 -11.69
N ALA A 714 4.72 -6.39 -11.30
CA ALA A 714 4.60 -5.90 -9.94
C ALA A 714 4.33 -7.05 -8.95
N MET A 715 3.40 -7.95 -9.29
CA MET A 715 2.96 -9.06 -8.43
C MET A 715 4.07 -10.07 -8.13
N LYS A 716 4.99 -10.30 -9.08
CA LYS A 716 6.16 -11.17 -8.93
C LYS A 716 6.99 -10.85 -7.67
N SER A 717 7.18 -9.57 -7.37
CA SER A 717 7.92 -9.14 -6.18
C SER A 717 7.24 -9.51 -4.86
N VAL A 718 5.90 -9.68 -4.88
CA VAL A 718 5.09 -10.12 -3.74
C VAL A 718 5.14 -11.66 -3.64
N LEU A 719 4.92 -12.36 -4.76
CA LEU A 719 4.98 -13.84 -4.87
C LEU A 719 6.35 -14.41 -4.45
N ASN A 720 7.44 -13.68 -4.73
CA ASN A 720 8.80 -14.05 -4.32
C ASN A 720 9.08 -13.81 -2.84
N ARG A 721 8.44 -12.81 -2.20
CA ARG A 721 8.74 -12.40 -0.82
C ARG A 721 7.96 -13.18 0.25
N TYR A 722 6.74 -13.61 -0.07
CA TYR A 722 5.80 -14.19 0.89
C TYR A 722 5.41 -15.62 0.50
N LYS A 723 5.15 -16.48 1.50
CA LYS A 723 4.71 -17.87 1.26
C LYS A 723 3.25 -17.94 0.81
N SER A 724 2.32 -17.58 1.69
CA SER A 724 0.88 -17.69 1.43
C SER A 724 0.26 -16.35 1.05
N ILE A 725 -0.43 -16.32 -0.08
CA ILE A 725 -1.11 -15.14 -0.64
C ILE A 725 -2.55 -15.54 -0.98
N ILE A 726 -3.50 -14.83 -0.38
CA ILE A 726 -4.93 -15.15 -0.39
C ILE A 726 -5.64 -13.97 -1.07
N LEU A 727 -6.06 -14.12 -2.32
CA LEU A 727 -6.85 -13.10 -3.03
C LEU A 727 -8.35 -13.33 -2.77
N THR A 728 -9.07 -12.30 -2.36
CA THR A 728 -10.48 -12.46 -1.93
C THR A 728 -11.37 -11.31 -2.38
N SER A 729 -12.59 -11.59 -2.84
CA SER A 729 -13.60 -10.56 -3.19
C SER A 729 -15.01 -11.17 -3.27
N GLY A 730 -16.05 -10.34 -3.17
CA GLY A 730 -17.42 -10.72 -3.53
C GLY A 730 -17.77 -10.67 -5.02
N THR A 731 -16.83 -10.28 -5.89
CA THR A 731 -17.07 -10.03 -7.33
C THR A 731 -15.93 -10.49 -8.27
N ILE A 732 -15.06 -11.41 -7.80
CA ILE A 732 -14.02 -12.03 -8.64
C ILE A 732 -14.63 -13.19 -9.45
N THR A 733 -15.30 -12.84 -10.56
CA THR A 733 -15.94 -13.80 -11.47
C THR A 733 -15.49 -13.52 -12.92
N PRO A 734 -14.99 -14.52 -13.69
CA PRO A 734 -14.66 -15.89 -13.31
C PRO A 734 -13.28 -15.99 -12.64
N LEU A 735 -13.13 -16.98 -11.75
CA LEU A 735 -11.92 -17.22 -10.95
C LEU A 735 -10.65 -17.47 -11.78
N GLU A 736 -10.77 -18.23 -12.89
CA GLU A 736 -9.64 -18.65 -13.73
C GLU A 736 -8.79 -17.52 -14.30
N LEU A 737 -9.36 -16.33 -14.47
CA LEU A 737 -8.71 -15.26 -15.23
C LEU A 737 -7.62 -14.55 -14.40
N TYR A 738 -7.76 -14.49 -13.07
CA TYR A 738 -6.79 -13.83 -12.20
C TYR A 738 -5.44 -14.58 -12.11
N PRO A 739 -5.39 -15.91 -11.94
CA PRO A 739 -4.15 -16.69 -12.07
C PRO A 739 -3.42 -16.47 -13.39
N LYS A 740 -4.17 -16.39 -14.51
CA LYS A 740 -3.63 -16.12 -15.85
C LYS A 740 -3.06 -14.69 -15.95
N LEU A 741 -3.81 -13.66 -15.54
CA LEU A 741 -3.42 -12.24 -15.63
C LEU A 741 -2.29 -11.81 -14.67
N LEU A 742 -2.13 -12.51 -13.54
CA LEU A 742 -1.10 -12.23 -12.54
C LEU A 742 0.08 -13.22 -12.61
N ASN A 743 0.00 -14.23 -13.49
CA ASN A 743 0.99 -15.28 -13.73
C ASN A 743 1.46 -15.99 -12.45
N PHE A 744 0.50 -16.57 -11.71
CA PHE A 744 0.79 -17.34 -10.49
C PHE A 744 -0.05 -18.62 -10.39
N SER A 745 0.51 -19.65 -9.77
CA SER A 745 -0.18 -20.91 -9.47
C SER A 745 -0.97 -20.79 -8.17
N THR A 746 -2.21 -21.26 -8.20
CA THR A 746 -3.11 -21.36 -7.04
C THR A 746 -3.26 -22.82 -6.62
N VAL A 747 -3.17 -23.10 -5.31
CA VAL A 747 -3.47 -24.44 -4.76
C VAL A 747 -4.98 -24.68 -4.73
N LEU A 748 -5.78 -23.66 -4.41
CA LEU A 748 -7.24 -23.71 -4.49
C LEU A 748 -7.81 -22.43 -5.13
N THR A 749 -8.83 -22.62 -5.95
CA THR A 749 -9.75 -21.60 -6.46
C THR A 749 -11.17 -22.04 -6.11
N ALA A 750 -11.95 -21.21 -5.42
CA ALA A 750 -13.31 -21.57 -5.02
C ALA A 750 -14.26 -20.36 -5.01
N SER A 751 -15.54 -20.60 -5.31
CA SER A 751 -16.64 -19.64 -5.16
C SER A 751 -17.66 -20.19 -4.17
N PHE A 752 -18.05 -19.39 -3.19
CA PHE A 752 -19.04 -19.77 -2.18
C PHE A 752 -20.38 -19.10 -2.49
N PRO A 753 -21.45 -19.83 -2.85
CA PRO A 753 -22.76 -19.23 -3.07
C PRO A 753 -23.35 -18.70 -1.76
N MET A 754 -24.15 -17.63 -1.83
CA MET A 754 -24.83 -17.08 -0.66
C MET A 754 -26.00 -17.98 -0.24
N SER A 755 -26.10 -18.31 1.06
CA SER A 755 -27.27 -18.99 1.62
C SER A 755 -28.30 -17.97 2.12
N PHE A 756 -29.58 -18.21 1.81
CA PHE A 756 -30.69 -17.28 2.04
C PHE A 756 -31.86 -17.97 2.76
N ASP A 757 -32.45 -17.33 3.78
CA ASP A 757 -33.70 -17.82 4.42
C ASP A 757 -34.93 -17.56 3.52
N ARG A 758 -34.88 -16.44 2.79
CA ARG A 758 -35.84 -16.01 1.78
C ARG A 758 -35.06 -15.39 0.63
N ASN A 759 -35.57 -15.45 -0.60
CA ASN A 759 -34.95 -14.78 -1.74
C ASN A 759 -34.99 -13.25 -1.54
N CYS A 760 -33.97 -12.68 -0.90
CA CYS A 760 -33.82 -11.23 -0.68
C CYS A 760 -33.38 -10.46 -1.94
N VAL A 761 -33.18 -11.16 -3.06
CA VAL A 761 -32.60 -10.63 -4.30
C VAL A 761 -33.58 -10.87 -5.44
N CYS A 762 -33.90 -9.82 -6.20
CA CYS A 762 -34.73 -9.90 -7.39
C CYS A 762 -33.96 -9.40 -8.63
N PRO A 763 -33.16 -10.24 -9.29
CA PRO A 763 -32.41 -9.88 -10.48
C PRO A 763 -33.27 -10.02 -11.75
N LEU A 764 -33.48 -8.90 -12.43
CA LEU A 764 -34.37 -8.75 -13.59
C LEU A 764 -33.58 -8.22 -14.79
N ILE A 765 -33.65 -8.89 -15.94
CA ILE A 765 -33.13 -8.34 -17.21
C ILE A 765 -34.30 -7.75 -17.99
N VAL A 766 -34.31 -6.42 -18.10
CA VAL A 766 -35.33 -5.68 -18.86
C VAL A 766 -34.76 -5.36 -20.24
N THR A 767 -35.33 -5.99 -21.27
CA THR A 767 -34.77 -6.03 -22.62
C THR A 767 -35.51 -5.14 -23.61
N LYS A 768 -36.79 -4.80 -23.33
CA LYS A 768 -37.68 -4.12 -24.27
C LYS A 768 -38.63 -3.14 -23.57
N SER A 769 -39.04 -2.10 -24.29
CA SER A 769 -40.18 -1.26 -23.91
C SER A 769 -41.52 -1.97 -24.15
N SER A 770 -42.62 -1.33 -23.72
CA SER A 770 -43.98 -1.67 -24.15
C SER A 770 -44.11 -1.59 -25.69
N ASP A 771 -43.39 -0.66 -26.32
CA ASP A 771 -43.29 -0.49 -27.77
C ASP A 771 -42.46 -1.59 -28.47
N LEU A 772 -42.04 -2.64 -27.73
CA LEU A 772 -41.18 -3.75 -28.15
C LEU A 772 -39.77 -3.39 -28.67
N ILE A 773 -39.46 -2.10 -28.79
CA ILE A 773 -38.11 -1.57 -29.10
C ILE A 773 -37.09 -2.12 -28.07
N PRO A 774 -35.95 -2.69 -28.51
CA PRO A 774 -34.94 -3.23 -27.61
C PRO A 774 -34.16 -2.11 -26.89
N LEU A 775 -33.95 -2.30 -25.59
CA LEU A 775 -33.07 -1.46 -24.77
C LEU A 775 -31.62 -1.92 -24.95
N SER A 776 -30.73 -1.02 -25.36
CA SER A 776 -29.31 -1.32 -25.59
C SER A 776 -28.45 -0.05 -25.47
N SER A 777 -27.27 -0.14 -24.87
CA SER A 777 -26.24 0.91 -24.92
C SER A 777 -25.11 0.62 -25.94
N GLN A 778 -25.42 -0.11 -27.01
CA GLN A 778 -24.56 -0.22 -28.20
C GLN A 778 -24.35 1.15 -28.85
N TYR A 779 -23.15 1.42 -29.38
CA TYR A 779 -22.77 2.73 -29.92
C TYR A 779 -23.74 3.27 -30.98
N SER A 780 -24.23 2.40 -31.88
CA SER A 780 -25.23 2.75 -32.88
C SER A 780 -26.57 3.21 -32.28
N LEU A 781 -27.04 2.54 -31.22
CA LEU A 781 -28.35 2.76 -30.61
C LEU A 781 -28.32 3.80 -29.46
N ARG A 782 -27.14 4.35 -29.12
CA ARG A 782 -26.99 5.34 -28.03
C ARG A 782 -27.67 6.67 -28.34
N ASN A 783 -27.68 7.06 -29.61
CA ASN A 783 -28.21 8.36 -30.06
C ASN A 783 -29.70 8.28 -30.41
N ASP A 784 -30.31 7.08 -30.41
CA ASP A 784 -31.71 6.89 -30.72
C ASP A 784 -32.59 7.45 -29.59
N LEU A 785 -33.28 8.55 -29.87
CA LEU A 785 -34.17 9.21 -28.91
C LEU A 785 -35.22 8.25 -28.34
N ASN A 786 -35.69 7.28 -29.12
CA ASN A 786 -36.62 6.24 -28.68
C ASN A 786 -36.03 5.35 -27.57
N VAL A 787 -34.75 4.98 -27.65
CA VAL A 787 -34.09 4.15 -26.63
C VAL A 787 -33.90 4.99 -25.35
N ILE A 788 -33.47 6.25 -25.48
CA ILE A 788 -33.31 7.17 -24.35
C ILE A 788 -34.64 7.45 -23.64
N LYS A 789 -35.71 7.71 -24.40
CA LYS A 789 -37.09 7.89 -23.91
C LYS A 789 -37.57 6.65 -23.14
N ASN A 790 -37.28 5.46 -23.66
CA ASN A 790 -37.66 4.20 -23.01
C ASN A 790 -36.88 3.91 -21.72
N TYR A 791 -35.59 4.29 -21.61
CA TYR A 791 -34.90 4.30 -20.31
C TYR A 791 -35.55 5.28 -19.32
N GLY A 792 -36.01 6.44 -19.79
CA GLY A 792 -36.74 7.42 -18.99
C GLY A 792 -38.07 6.87 -18.46
N PHE A 793 -38.85 6.21 -19.31
CA PHE A 793 -40.09 5.53 -18.91
C PHE A 793 -39.84 4.39 -17.90
N LEU A 794 -38.78 3.58 -18.10
CA LEU A 794 -38.38 2.57 -17.11
C LEU A 794 -38.09 3.21 -15.74
N LEU A 795 -37.39 4.34 -15.71
CA LEU A 795 -37.11 5.05 -14.46
C LEU A 795 -38.38 5.60 -13.81
N VAL A 796 -39.28 6.23 -14.57
CA VAL A 796 -40.57 6.76 -14.08
C VAL A 796 -41.43 5.65 -13.47
N GLU A 797 -41.62 4.52 -14.16
CA GLU A 797 -42.47 3.43 -13.65
C GLU A 797 -41.87 2.73 -12.41
N MET A 798 -40.55 2.68 -12.29
CA MET A 798 -39.89 2.21 -11.06
C MET A 798 -39.98 3.24 -9.93
N CYS A 799 -39.91 4.54 -10.22
CA CYS A 799 -40.08 5.61 -9.21
C CYS A 799 -41.47 5.61 -8.58
N LYS A 800 -42.52 5.29 -9.35
CA LYS A 800 -43.90 5.16 -8.86
C LYS A 800 -44.09 4.01 -7.86
N ASN A 801 -43.43 2.89 -8.10
CA ASN A 801 -43.74 1.62 -7.41
C ASN A 801 -42.73 1.17 -6.35
N ILE A 802 -41.53 1.77 -6.29
CA ILE A 802 -40.46 1.37 -5.37
C ILE A 802 -40.32 2.42 -4.26
N PRO A 803 -40.39 2.05 -2.96
CA PRO A 803 -40.22 2.99 -1.86
C PRO A 803 -38.78 3.52 -1.77
N ASP A 804 -38.59 4.59 -0.99
CA ASP A 804 -37.28 5.08 -0.55
C ASP A 804 -36.28 5.36 -1.69
N GLY A 805 -35.06 4.82 -1.62
CA GLY A 805 -33.95 5.09 -2.53
C GLY A 805 -33.88 4.14 -3.75
N ILE A 806 -33.80 4.73 -4.94
CA ILE A 806 -33.40 4.07 -6.20
C ILE A 806 -32.02 4.60 -6.61
N ILE A 807 -31.13 3.71 -7.06
CA ILE A 807 -29.81 4.05 -7.56
C ILE A 807 -29.75 3.66 -9.04
N SER A 808 -29.39 4.60 -9.90
CA SER A 808 -29.24 4.41 -11.34
C SER A 808 -27.78 4.57 -11.73
N TYR A 809 -27.23 3.59 -12.42
CA TYR A 809 -25.84 3.59 -12.89
C TYR A 809 -25.76 3.68 -14.42
N PHE A 810 -25.06 4.71 -14.90
CA PHE A 810 -24.76 4.93 -16.32
C PHE A 810 -23.33 4.45 -16.68
N PRO A 811 -23.03 4.15 -17.96
CA PRO A 811 -21.70 3.67 -18.36
C PRO A 811 -20.63 4.77 -18.39
N SER A 812 -21.00 6.04 -18.57
CA SER A 812 -20.06 7.18 -18.59
C SER A 812 -20.76 8.53 -18.33
N TYR A 813 -19.97 9.53 -17.89
CA TYR A 813 -20.42 10.92 -17.71
C TYR A 813 -21.08 11.49 -18.98
N ILE A 814 -20.40 11.41 -20.12
CA ILE A 814 -20.88 11.94 -21.42
C ILE A 814 -22.27 11.37 -21.80
N TYR A 815 -22.49 10.07 -21.55
CA TYR A 815 -23.78 9.46 -21.86
C TYR A 815 -24.87 9.87 -20.87
N MET A 816 -24.54 10.00 -19.58
CA MET A 816 -25.46 10.52 -18.55
C MET A 816 -25.86 11.98 -18.84
N GLU A 817 -24.91 12.82 -19.23
CA GLU A 817 -25.12 14.24 -19.60
C GLU A 817 -26.06 14.35 -20.81
N HIS A 818 -25.83 13.57 -21.88
CA HIS A 818 -26.69 13.51 -23.06
C HIS A 818 -28.10 12.99 -22.75
N VAL A 819 -28.21 11.91 -21.97
CA VAL A 819 -29.49 11.34 -21.52
C VAL A 819 -30.26 12.35 -20.65
N MET A 820 -29.57 13.11 -19.80
CA MET A 820 -30.20 14.11 -18.94
C MET A 820 -30.71 15.33 -19.72
N SER A 821 -29.97 15.85 -20.70
CA SER A 821 -30.46 16.94 -21.57
C SER A 821 -31.74 16.53 -22.30
N THR A 822 -31.69 15.37 -22.97
CA THR A 822 -32.86 14.86 -23.71
C THR A 822 -34.03 14.47 -22.79
N TRP A 823 -33.82 14.01 -21.56
CA TRP A 823 -34.88 13.83 -20.56
C TRP A 823 -35.47 15.14 -20.03
N TYR A 824 -34.69 16.24 -20.01
CA TYR A 824 -35.18 17.58 -19.68
C TYR A 824 -36.05 18.12 -20.81
N GLU A 825 -35.54 18.09 -22.05
CA GLU A 825 -36.23 18.50 -23.28
C GLU A 825 -37.56 17.75 -23.49
N LEU A 826 -37.60 16.45 -23.17
CA LEU A 826 -38.81 15.61 -23.29
C LEU A 826 -39.76 15.70 -22.08
N GLY A 827 -39.48 16.51 -21.07
CA GLY A 827 -40.32 16.63 -19.86
C GLY A 827 -40.39 15.35 -19.01
N ILE A 828 -39.40 14.45 -19.12
CA ILE A 828 -39.36 13.21 -18.33
C ILE A 828 -38.90 13.51 -16.90
N ILE A 829 -38.02 14.51 -16.71
CA ILE A 829 -37.48 14.88 -15.40
C ILE A 829 -38.58 15.39 -14.44
N SER A 830 -39.53 16.19 -14.91
CA SER A 830 -40.69 16.63 -14.10
C SER A 830 -41.49 15.43 -13.58
N ASN A 831 -41.75 14.46 -14.45
CA ASN A 831 -42.53 13.25 -14.13
C ASN A 831 -41.79 12.31 -13.16
N ILE A 832 -40.48 12.49 -12.94
CA ILE A 832 -39.72 11.80 -11.90
C ILE A 832 -39.80 12.59 -10.59
N LEU A 833 -39.63 13.92 -10.66
CA LEU A 833 -39.63 14.83 -9.51
C LEU A 833 -40.98 14.89 -8.77
N GLU A 834 -42.09 14.53 -9.43
CA GLU A 834 -43.40 14.29 -8.79
C GLU A 834 -43.35 13.18 -7.71
N TYR A 835 -42.49 12.16 -7.88
CA TYR A 835 -42.45 10.98 -7.00
C TYR A 835 -41.17 10.90 -6.14
N LYS A 836 -40.02 11.38 -6.64
CA LYS A 836 -38.71 11.26 -5.96
C LYS A 836 -37.77 12.40 -6.33
N LEU A 837 -36.97 12.86 -5.35
CA LEU A 837 -35.92 13.86 -5.59
C LEU A 837 -34.71 13.26 -6.33
N ILE A 838 -34.18 13.97 -7.32
CA ILE A 838 -33.04 13.52 -8.13
C ILE A 838 -31.72 14.11 -7.59
N PHE A 839 -30.70 13.26 -7.42
CA PHE A 839 -29.33 13.63 -7.09
C PHE A 839 -28.37 13.02 -8.12
N ILE A 840 -27.22 13.66 -8.37
CA ILE A 840 -26.34 13.35 -9.52
C ILE A 840 -24.87 13.28 -9.07
N GLU A 841 -24.14 12.27 -9.51
CA GLU A 841 -22.67 12.15 -9.38
C GLU A 841 -21.97 13.12 -10.34
N THR A 842 -21.05 13.93 -9.83
CA THR A 842 -20.21 14.81 -10.64
C THR A 842 -18.75 14.34 -10.64
N LYS A 843 -17.89 14.97 -11.44
CA LYS A 843 -16.45 14.65 -11.46
C LYS A 843 -15.76 15.08 -10.16
N ASP A 844 -16.26 16.13 -9.50
CA ASP A 844 -15.75 16.62 -8.21
C ASP A 844 -16.20 15.74 -7.03
N ILE A 845 -15.35 15.67 -6.01
CA ILE A 845 -15.56 14.88 -4.79
C ILE A 845 -16.46 15.63 -3.80
N VAL A 846 -16.32 16.95 -3.66
CA VAL A 846 -16.99 17.73 -2.61
C VAL A 846 -18.49 17.81 -2.88
N SER A 847 -18.86 18.27 -4.09
CA SER A 847 -20.24 18.30 -4.57
C SER A 847 -20.90 16.91 -4.57
N THR A 848 -20.20 15.87 -5.01
CA THR A 848 -20.71 14.49 -4.96
C THR A 848 -20.96 14.01 -3.52
N THR A 849 -20.10 14.37 -2.56
CA THR A 849 -20.28 14.04 -1.14
C THR A 849 -21.51 14.75 -0.56
N ILE A 850 -21.72 16.03 -0.91
CA ILE A 850 -22.90 16.81 -0.52
C ILE A 850 -24.18 16.22 -1.15
N ALA A 851 -24.14 15.82 -2.41
CA ALA A 851 -25.25 15.17 -3.09
C ALA A 851 -25.65 13.85 -2.40
N LEU A 852 -24.68 13.02 -2.01
CA LEU A 852 -24.96 11.76 -1.32
C LEU A 852 -25.48 11.95 0.12
N HIS A 853 -24.97 12.94 0.85
CA HIS A 853 -25.53 13.33 2.15
C HIS A 853 -27.01 13.75 2.01
N ASN A 854 -27.31 14.59 1.02
CA ASN A 854 -28.68 15.07 0.78
C ASN A 854 -29.62 13.97 0.27
N PHE A 855 -29.11 13.00 -0.51
CA PHE A 855 -29.83 11.79 -0.90
C PHE A 855 -30.23 10.93 0.30
N LYS A 856 -29.30 10.64 1.22
CA LYS A 856 -29.62 9.88 2.45
C LYS A 856 -30.67 10.61 3.28
N LYS A 857 -30.48 11.91 3.51
CA LYS A 857 -31.46 12.79 4.18
C LYS A 857 -32.84 12.81 3.49
N ALA A 858 -32.93 12.75 2.17
CA ALA A 858 -34.19 12.69 1.44
C ALA A 858 -34.94 11.35 1.62
N CYS A 859 -34.19 10.24 1.70
CA CYS A 859 -34.75 8.93 2.04
C CYS A 859 -35.20 8.88 3.51
N ASP A 860 -34.41 9.39 4.44
CA ASP A 860 -34.73 9.42 5.88
C ASP A 860 -35.93 10.32 6.22
N LEU A 861 -36.20 11.33 5.38
CA LEU A 861 -37.41 12.17 5.46
C LEU A 861 -38.64 11.56 4.75
N GLY A 862 -38.56 10.31 4.28
CA GLY A 862 -39.69 9.61 3.66
C GLY A 862 -40.12 10.13 2.29
N LYS A 863 -39.40 11.11 1.70
CA LYS A 863 -39.68 11.61 0.34
C LYS A 863 -39.21 10.64 -0.75
N GLY A 864 -38.23 9.79 -0.42
CA GLY A 864 -37.55 8.96 -1.40
C GLY A 864 -36.69 9.78 -2.37
N ALA A 865 -35.77 9.09 -3.05
CA ALA A 865 -34.82 9.75 -3.94
C ALA A 865 -34.31 8.81 -5.03
N VAL A 866 -33.85 9.41 -6.13
CA VAL A 866 -33.12 8.75 -7.22
C VAL A 866 -31.70 9.29 -7.21
N PHE A 867 -30.71 8.40 -7.13
CA PHE A 867 -29.31 8.77 -7.32
C PHE A 867 -28.85 8.37 -8.73
N LEU A 868 -28.56 9.35 -9.59
CA LEU A 868 -27.92 9.14 -10.89
C LEU A 868 -26.40 9.13 -10.69
N SER A 869 -25.77 8.00 -10.99
CA SER A 869 -24.35 7.72 -10.76
C SER A 869 -23.76 6.95 -11.93
N ILE A 870 -22.45 6.70 -11.92
CA ILE A 870 -21.75 6.06 -13.03
C ILE A 870 -21.09 4.76 -12.57
N CYS A 871 -21.13 3.74 -13.42
CA CYS A 871 -20.66 2.39 -13.08
C CYS A 871 -19.18 2.36 -12.68
N ARG A 872 -18.37 3.26 -13.25
CA ARG A 872 -16.95 3.48 -12.92
C ARG A 872 -16.74 4.80 -12.15
N GLY A 873 -17.80 5.28 -11.50
CA GLY A 873 -17.80 6.46 -10.63
C GLY A 873 -17.27 6.13 -9.24
N LYS A 874 -16.96 7.16 -8.47
CA LYS A 874 -16.42 7.04 -7.11
C LYS A 874 -17.45 6.41 -6.17
N ILE A 875 -18.73 6.64 -6.43
CA ILE A 875 -19.85 6.04 -5.69
C ILE A 875 -19.94 4.53 -5.94
N ALA A 876 -19.76 4.09 -7.19
CA ALA A 876 -19.76 2.68 -7.58
C ALA A 876 -18.55 1.88 -7.06
N GLU A 877 -17.52 2.57 -6.54
CA GLU A 877 -16.34 1.95 -5.93
C GLU A 877 -16.26 2.04 -4.40
N GLY A 878 -16.67 3.17 -3.79
CA GLY A 878 -16.33 3.46 -2.39
C GLY A 878 -17.48 3.55 -1.37
N ILE A 879 -18.76 3.39 -1.77
CA ILE A 879 -19.90 3.72 -0.89
C ILE A 879 -20.94 2.60 -0.80
N ASP A 880 -21.36 2.27 0.42
CA ASP A 880 -22.37 1.25 0.73
C ASP A 880 -23.79 1.88 0.84
N PHE A 881 -24.81 1.14 0.40
CA PHE A 881 -26.21 1.60 0.30
C PHE A 881 -27.18 0.76 1.16
N ASP A 882 -26.85 0.64 2.44
CA ASP A 882 -27.56 -0.20 3.41
C ASP A 882 -29.09 0.09 3.53
N LYS A 883 -29.85 -0.90 4.02
CA LYS A 883 -31.25 -0.80 4.47
C LYS A 883 -32.25 -0.30 3.40
N HIS A 884 -32.58 0.99 3.41
CA HIS A 884 -33.59 1.67 2.60
C HIS A 884 -32.98 2.65 1.59
N TYR A 885 -31.68 2.95 1.70
CA TYR A 885 -30.98 3.84 0.78
C TYR A 885 -30.81 3.25 -0.64
N GLY A 886 -30.95 1.93 -0.81
CA GLY A 886 -30.82 1.26 -2.11
C GLY A 886 -31.82 0.12 -2.29
N LYS A 887 -33.13 0.39 -2.33
CA LYS A 887 -34.14 -0.65 -2.57
C LYS A 887 -34.17 -1.17 -4.01
N CYS A 888 -33.66 -0.40 -4.96
CA CYS A 888 -33.46 -0.83 -6.34
C CYS A 888 -32.19 -0.25 -6.94
N VAL A 889 -31.43 -1.08 -7.65
CA VAL A 889 -30.37 -0.64 -8.59
C VAL A 889 -30.84 -0.83 -10.02
N ILE A 890 -30.66 0.18 -10.86
CA ILE A 890 -30.87 0.13 -12.31
C ILE A 890 -29.53 0.35 -13.02
N LEU A 891 -29.04 -0.68 -13.71
CA LEU A 891 -27.90 -0.59 -14.64
C LEU A 891 -28.42 -0.21 -16.03
N PHE A 892 -28.18 1.03 -16.45
CA PHE A 892 -28.48 1.46 -17.82
C PHE A 892 -27.38 1.00 -18.78
N GLY A 893 -27.64 -0.09 -19.51
CA GLY A 893 -26.67 -0.65 -20.45
C GLY A 893 -25.58 -1.51 -19.81
N ILE A 894 -24.54 -1.80 -20.60
CA ILE A 894 -23.33 -2.51 -20.14
C ILE A 894 -22.15 -1.52 -19.98
N PRO A 895 -21.44 -1.49 -18.84
CA PRO A 895 -20.35 -0.55 -18.56
C PRO A 895 -19.01 -1.00 -19.17
N TYR A 896 -18.94 -1.11 -20.49
CA TYR A 896 -17.67 -1.34 -21.19
C TYR A 896 -16.66 -0.20 -20.97
N GLN A 897 -15.36 -0.53 -21.02
CA GLN A 897 -14.29 0.48 -21.13
C GLN A 897 -14.36 1.22 -22.47
N TYR A 898 -13.64 2.34 -22.58
CA TYR A 898 -13.51 3.09 -23.83
C TYR A 898 -12.57 2.37 -24.80
N THR A 899 -13.14 1.54 -25.68
CA THR A 899 -12.42 0.65 -26.61
C THR A 899 -11.54 1.35 -27.65
N LEU A 900 -11.63 2.68 -27.77
CA LEU A 900 -10.78 3.49 -28.65
C LEU A 900 -9.49 3.99 -27.97
N SER A 901 -9.34 3.79 -26.64
CA SER A 901 -8.09 4.08 -25.93
C SER A 901 -6.94 3.22 -26.47
N ARG A 902 -5.80 3.84 -26.80
CA ARG A 902 -4.63 3.12 -27.30
C ARG A 902 -3.95 2.29 -26.22
N ILE A 903 -3.98 2.74 -24.96
CA ILE A 903 -3.52 1.96 -23.80
C ILE A 903 -4.28 0.62 -23.73
N LEU A 904 -5.61 0.69 -23.77
CA LEU A 904 -6.46 -0.50 -23.72
C LEU A 904 -6.23 -1.40 -24.92
N LYS A 905 -6.14 -0.85 -26.14
CA LYS A 905 -5.85 -1.67 -27.32
C LYS A 905 -4.49 -2.37 -27.19
N ALA A 906 -3.41 -1.65 -26.85
CA ALA A 906 -2.10 -2.25 -26.68
C ALA A 906 -2.09 -3.33 -25.57
N ARG A 907 -2.85 -3.15 -24.48
CA ARG A 907 -3.05 -4.17 -23.46
C ARG A 907 -3.78 -5.39 -24.01
N LEU A 908 -4.85 -5.21 -24.79
CA LEU A 908 -5.61 -6.32 -25.40
C LEU A 908 -4.75 -7.11 -26.39
N ASP A 909 -3.99 -6.42 -27.26
CA ASP A 909 -3.04 -7.04 -28.18
C ASP A 909 -1.97 -7.85 -27.40
N PHE A 910 -1.38 -7.28 -26.34
CA PHE A 910 -0.41 -7.95 -25.48
C PHE A 910 -0.98 -9.17 -24.72
N LEU A 911 -2.21 -9.08 -24.18
CA LEU A 911 -2.87 -10.19 -23.48
C LEU A 911 -3.20 -11.36 -24.43
N LYS A 912 -3.51 -11.04 -25.68
CA LYS A 912 -3.78 -12.00 -26.77
C LYS A 912 -2.51 -12.72 -27.22
N GLU A 913 -1.39 -12.01 -27.36
CA GLU A 913 -0.09 -12.61 -27.70
C GLU A 913 0.53 -13.41 -26.55
N THR A 914 0.48 -12.90 -25.31
CA THR A 914 1.21 -13.47 -24.17
C THR A 914 0.43 -14.54 -23.42
N TYR A 915 -0.87 -14.35 -23.24
CA TYR A 915 -1.73 -15.20 -22.40
C TYR A 915 -2.86 -15.88 -23.19
N ASN A 916 -2.93 -15.69 -24.51
CA ASN A 916 -3.98 -16.20 -25.41
C ASN A 916 -5.42 -15.80 -25.00
N ILE A 917 -5.57 -14.70 -24.25
CA ILE A 917 -6.88 -14.20 -23.80
C ILE A 917 -7.52 -13.41 -24.94
N GLN A 918 -8.77 -13.72 -25.28
CA GLN A 918 -9.45 -13.06 -26.40
C GLN A 918 -9.97 -11.66 -26.02
N GLU A 919 -9.90 -10.71 -26.95
CA GLU A 919 -10.21 -9.29 -26.72
C GLU A 919 -11.63 -9.10 -26.14
N ASN A 920 -12.61 -9.76 -26.77
CA ASN A 920 -14.01 -9.76 -26.35
C ASN A 920 -14.23 -10.42 -24.98
N GLU A 921 -13.37 -11.38 -24.61
CA GLU A 921 -13.47 -12.10 -23.35
C GLU A 921 -13.08 -11.21 -22.17
N PHE A 922 -11.96 -10.50 -22.29
CA PHE A 922 -11.47 -9.53 -21.30
C PHE A 922 -12.41 -8.32 -21.20
N LEU A 923 -12.81 -7.73 -22.33
CA LEU A 923 -13.75 -6.59 -22.35
C LEU A 923 -15.09 -6.94 -21.69
N THR A 924 -15.58 -8.17 -21.87
CA THR A 924 -16.83 -8.63 -21.25
C THR A 924 -16.63 -9.00 -19.78
N PHE A 925 -15.49 -9.58 -19.40
CA PHE A 925 -15.13 -9.81 -18.00
C PHE A 925 -15.13 -8.50 -17.20
N ASP A 926 -14.35 -7.50 -17.61
CA ASP A 926 -14.23 -6.25 -16.86
C ASP A 926 -15.56 -5.47 -16.79
N ALA A 927 -16.38 -5.54 -17.85
CA ALA A 927 -17.73 -4.96 -17.82
C ALA A 927 -18.69 -5.68 -16.85
N MET A 928 -18.63 -7.02 -16.75
CA MET A 928 -19.45 -7.78 -15.79
C MET A 928 -18.92 -7.65 -14.35
N ARG A 929 -17.60 -7.58 -14.15
CA ARG A 929 -16.94 -7.22 -12.88
C ARG A 929 -17.50 -5.90 -12.35
N GLN A 930 -17.50 -4.86 -13.18
CA GLN A 930 -18.00 -3.53 -12.79
C GLN A 930 -19.51 -3.53 -12.53
N ALA A 931 -20.31 -4.14 -13.41
CA ALA A 931 -21.76 -4.26 -13.22
C ALA A 931 -22.12 -4.97 -11.89
N SER A 932 -21.38 -6.03 -11.56
CA SER A 932 -21.56 -6.80 -10.33
C SER A 932 -21.14 -6.02 -9.09
N GLN A 933 -20.08 -5.19 -9.18
CA GLN A 933 -19.69 -4.29 -8.10
C GLN A 933 -20.75 -3.23 -7.81
N CYS A 934 -21.37 -2.64 -8.85
CA CYS A 934 -22.48 -1.69 -8.68
C CYS A 934 -23.69 -2.33 -7.98
N VAL A 935 -24.03 -3.56 -8.40
CA VAL A 935 -25.21 -4.30 -7.93
C VAL A 935 -25.02 -4.88 -6.52
N GLY A 936 -23.83 -5.36 -6.19
CA GLY A 936 -23.51 -5.95 -4.88
C GLY A 936 -23.57 -5.00 -3.68
N ARG A 937 -23.77 -3.68 -3.91
CA ARG A 937 -23.86 -2.62 -2.88
C ARG A 937 -25.19 -2.52 -2.15
N ILE A 938 -26.24 -3.14 -2.67
CA ILE A 938 -27.56 -3.19 -2.03
C ILE A 938 -27.52 -4.08 -0.77
N ILE A 939 -26.81 -5.20 -0.83
CA ILE A 939 -26.91 -6.27 0.15
C ILE A 939 -25.69 -6.21 1.07
N ARG A 940 -25.91 -5.70 2.29
CA ARG A 940 -24.89 -5.70 3.36
C ARG A 940 -25.19 -6.71 4.45
N ASN A 941 -26.44 -7.15 4.61
CA ASN A 941 -26.85 -8.19 5.55
C ASN A 941 -27.88 -9.12 4.88
N LYS A 942 -28.01 -10.39 5.34
CA LYS A 942 -29.05 -11.32 4.84
C LYS A 942 -30.49 -10.84 5.03
N LYS A 943 -30.72 -9.89 5.94
CA LYS A 943 -32.02 -9.25 6.18
C LYS A 943 -32.36 -8.17 5.14
N ASP A 944 -31.35 -7.51 4.58
CA ASP A 944 -31.52 -6.51 3.53
C ASP A 944 -32.01 -7.18 2.25
N TYR A 945 -32.85 -6.46 1.50
CA TYR A 945 -33.45 -6.95 0.27
C TYR A 945 -33.57 -5.83 -0.75
N GLY A 946 -33.48 -6.18 -2.03
CA GLY A 946 -33.66 -5.22 -3.12
C GLY A 946 -33.71 -5.84 -4.52
N ILE A 947 -34.09 -4.98 -5.46
CA ILE A 947 -34.28 -5.32 -6.88
C ILE A 947 -33.05 -4.89 -7.68
N MET A 948 -32.66 -5.70 -8.66
CA MET A 948 -31.45 -5.51 -9.46
C MET A 948 -31.83 -5.55 -10.94
N ILE A 949 -31.92 -4.39 -11.58
CA ILE A 949 -32.43 -4.24 -12.95
C ILE A 949 -31.27 -4.07 -13.92
N PHE A 950 -31.07 -5.06 -14.77
CA PHE A 950 -30.11 -5.07 -15.87
C PHE A 950 -30.83 -4.58 -17.14
N SER A 951 -30.72 -3.29 -17.45
CA SER A 951 -31.45 -2.65 -18.55
C SER A 951 -30.63 -2.66 -19.85
N ASP A 952 -30.40 -3.85 -20.41
CA ASP A 952 -29.81 -4.05 -21.74
C ASP A 952 -30.13 -5.46 -22.28
N ILE A 953 -30.60 -5.56 -23.52
CA ILE A 953 -30.87 -6.84 -24.20
C ILE A 953 -29.62 -7.75 -24.27
N ARG A 954 -28.41 -7.17 -24.23
CA ARG A 954 -27.15 -7.92 -24.27
C ARG A 954 -26.86 -8.73 -23.00
N TYR A 955 -27.48 -8.44 -21.85
CA TYR A 955 -27.32 -9.27 -20.64
C TYR A 955 -27.96 -10.66 -20.78
N THR A 956 -28.95 -10.82 -21.67
CA THR A 956 -29.61 -12.10 -21.98
C THR A 956 -28.66 -13.14 -22.61
N ARG A 957 -27.51 -12.72 -23.14
CA ARG A 957 -26.53 -13.62 -23.76
C ARG A 957 -25.74 -14.40 -22.70
N ASN A 958 -25.53 -15.69 -22.95
CA ASN A 958 -24.80 -16.58 -22.03
C ASN A 958 -23.35 -16.11 -21.75
N ASP A 959 -22.69 -15.45 -22.71
CA ASP A 959 -21.33 -14.88 -22.56
C ASP A 959 -21.22 -13.77 -21.49
N LYS A 960 -22.38 -13.22 -21.07
CA LYS A 960 -22.53 -12.19 -20.04
C LYS A 960 -23.23 -12.73 -18.81
N LYS A 961 -24.38 -13.39 -18.99
CA LYS A 961 -25.12 -14.00 -17.87
C LYS A 961 -24.23 -14.97 -17.07
N GLY A 962 -23.41 -15.79 -17.74
CA GLY A 962 -22.48 -16.72 -17.10
C GLY A 962 -21.24 -16.09 -16.47
N LYS A 963 -21.03 -14.77 -16.61
CA LYS A 963 -19.95 -14.01 -15.94
C LYS A 963 -20.46 -13.12 -14.79
N LEU A 964 -21.74 -13.21 -14.45
CA LEU A 964 -22.27 -12.64 -13.20
C LEU A 964 -21.94 -13.59 -12.03
N PRO A 965 -21.77 -13.08 -10.79
CA PRO A 965 -21.54 -13.91 -9.61
C PRO A 965 -22.60 -15.01 -9.44
N PRO A 966 -22.22 -16.24 -9.03
CA PRO A 966 -23.15 -17.37 -8.91
C PRO A 966 -24.35 -17.10 -7.99
N TRP A 967 -24.18 -16.27 -6.97
CA TRP A 967 -25.25 -15.88 -6.05
C TRP A 967 -26.34 -14.98 -6.70
N ILE A 968 -26.01 -14.22 -7.75
CA ILE A 968 -27.00 -13.50 -8.57
C ILE A 968 -27.70 -14.48 -9.51
N ILE A 969 -26.93 -15.39 -10.14
CA ILE A 969 -27.47 -16.38 -11.08
C ILE A 969 -28.46 -17.34 -10.38
N LYS A 970 -28.16 -17.81 -9.15
CA LYS A 970 -29.03 -18.68 -8.34
C LYS A 970 -30.38 -18.04 -8.01
N CYS A 971 -30.47 -16.71 -7.99
CA CYS A 971 -31.71 -15.95 -7.80
C CYS A 971 -32.39 -15.49 -9.11
N MET A 972 -31.83 -15.81 -10.29
CA MET A 972 -32.39 -15.39 -11.58
C MET A 972 -33.21 -16.50 -12.25
N ASP A 973 -34.52 -16.49 -11.97
CA ASP A 973 -35.48 -17.34 -12.68
C ASP A 973 -35.38 -17.16 -14.20
N VAL A 974 -35.62 -18.24 -14.97
CA VAL A 974 -35.58 -18.21 -16.43
C VAL A 974 -36.57 -17.19 -17.01
N SER A 975 -37.73 -17.02 -16.37
CA SER A 975 -38.74 -16.00 -16.72
C SER A 975 -38.22 -14.57 -16.67
N ASN A 976 -37.23 -14.29 -15.82
CA ASN A 976 -36.81 -12.93 -15.49
C ASN A 976 -35.69 -12.43 -16.43
N THR A 977 -35.37 -13.19 -17.47
CA THR A 977 -34.22 -12.96 -18.37
C THR A 977 -34.52 -12.11 -19.61
N ASN A 978 -35.80 -11.89 -19.95
CA ASN A 978 -36.20 -11.22 -21.19
C ASN A 978 -37.50 -10.42 -20.99
N LEU A 979 -37.49 -9.49 -20.03
CA LEU A 979 -38.69 -8.78 -19.58
C LEU A 979 -38.95 -7.49 -20.37
N THR A 980 -40.24 -7.18 -20.58
CA THR A 980 -40.67 -5.80 -20.91
C THR A 980 -40.68 -4.94 -19.64
N ILE A 981 -40.65 -3.62 -19.80
CA ILE A 981 -40.74 -2.66 -18.67
C ILE A 981 -41.92 -3.01 -17.75
N GLY A 982 -43.14 -3.10 -18.28
CA GLY A 982 -44.34 -3.41 -17.47
C GLY A 982 -44.31 -4.77 -16.78
N ALA A 983 -43.71 -5.80 -17.40
CA ALA A 983 -43.52 -7.10 -16.75
C ALA A 983 -42.53 -7.01 -15.57
N GLY A 984 -41.41 -6.31 -15.75
CA GLY A 984 -40.46 -6.02 -14.68
C GLY A 984 -41.09 -5.26 -13.52
N VAL A 985 -41.87 -4.21 -13.81
CA VAL A 985 -42.61 -3.42 -12.80
C VAL A 985 -43.55 -4.30 -11.97
N ASN A 986 -44.28 -5.22 -12.60
CA ASN A 986 -45.20 -6.13 -11.91
C ASN A 986 -44.46 -7.15 -11.02
N ILE A 987 -43.33 -7.68 -11.47
CA ILE A 987 -42.49 -8.60 -10.68
C ILE A 987 -41.88 -7.84 -9.49
N SER A 988 -41.33 -6.64 -9.71
CA SER A 988 -40.85 -5.74 -8.65
C SER A 988 -41.89 -5.47 -7.58
N LYS A 989 -43.14 -5.16 -7.97
CA LYS A 989 -44.24 -4.93 -7.03
C LYS A 989 -44.59 -6.17 -6.20
N LYS A 990 -44.69 -7.35 -6.84
CA LYS A 990 -44.94 -8.63 -6.15
C LYS A 990 -43.81 -8.98 -5.18
N PHE A 991 -42.56 -8.75 -5.59
CA PHE A 991 -41.38 -8.98 -4.75
C PHE A 991 -41.39 -8.08 -3.50
N LEU A 992 -41.62 -6.77 -3.66
CA LEU A 992 -41.66 -5.85 -2.53
C LEU A 992 -42.77 -6.19 -1.53
N LEU A 993 -43.97 -6.56 -2.01
CA LEU A 993 -45.09 -6.99 -1.16
C LEU A 993 -44.82 -8.29 -0.38
N ASN A 994 -44.00 -9.19 -0.93
CA ASN A 994 -43.53 -10.37 -0.21
C ASN A 994 -42.45 -10.00 0.83
N MET A 995 -41.54 -9.09 0.48
CA MET A 995 -40.42 -8.70 1.36
C MET A 995 -40.82 -7.75 2.51
N SER A 996 -41.92 -7.02 2.37
CA SER A 996 -42.50 -6.16 3.41
C SER A 996 -43.23 -6.91 4.53
N GLN A 997 -43.37 -8.23 4.41
CA GLN A 997 -43.86 -9.08 5.52
C GLN A 997 -42.78 -9.21 6.60
N GLU A 998 -43.19 -9.48 7.85
CA GLU A 998 -42.26 -9.71 8.95
C GLU A 998 -41.26 -10.82 8.62
N TYR A 999 -39.97 -10.50 8.70
CA TYR A 999 -38.90 -11.44 8.44
C TYR A 999 -38.75 -12.41 9.63
N LYS A 1000 -39.31 -13.61 9.46
CA LYS A 1000 -39.10 -14.76 10.34
C LYS A 1000 -37.77 -15.40 9.97
N GLU A 1001 -36.86 -15.47 10.94
CA GLU A 1001 -35.59 -16.18 10.77
C GLU A 1001 -35.84 -17.70 10.78
N THR A 1002 -35.21 -18.42 9.86
CA THR A 1002 -35.16 -19.89 9.87
C THR A 1002 -33.77 -20.34 10.27
N ASP A 1003 -33.67 -21.34 11.15
CA ASP A 1003 -32.36 -21.87 11.59
C ASP A 1003 -31.57 -22.56 10.47
N GLN A 1004 -32.17 -22.72 9.28
CA GLN A 1004 -31.56 -23.35 8.10
C GLN A 1004 -30.27 -22.66 7.64
N THR A 1005 -30.14 -21.33 7.74
CA THR A 1005 -28.88 -20.64 7.40
C THR A 1005 -27.97 -20.38 8.59
N LYS A 1006 -28.34 -20.78 9.81
CA LYS A 1006 -27.62 -20.46 11.06
C LYS A 1006 -27.12 -21.70 11.77
N ILE A 1007 -25.84 -22.02 11.59
CA ILE A 1007 -25.21 -23.14 12.29
C ILE A 1007 -24.94 -22.72 13.74
N SER A 1008 -25.60 -23.40 14.67
CA SER A 1008 -25.49 -23.17 16.12
C SER A 1008 -24.35 -23.96 16.76
N GLN A 1009 -23.97 -23.56 17.97
CA GLN A 1009 -22.92 -24.19 18.79
C GLN A 1009 -23.07 -25.72 18.91
N ILE A 1010 -24.29 -26.24 18.97
CA ILE A 1010 -24.58 -27.68 19.12
C ILE A 1010 -24.20 -28.46 17.86
N ILE A 1011 -24.50 -27.91 16.68
CA ILE A 1011 -24.15 -28.56 15.40
C ILE A 1011 -22.64 -28.54 15.20
N LEU A 1012 -21.98 -27.44 15.59
CA LEU A 1012 -20.53 -27.24 15.46
C LEU A 1012 -19.67 -28.12 16.37
N GLN A 1013 -20.27 -28.80 17.37
CA GLN A 1013 -19.57 -29.82 18.16
C GLN A 1013 -19.30 -31.11 17.35
N ASN A 1014 -20.04 -31.37 16.27
CA ASN A 1014 -19.79 -32.51 15.37
C ASN A 1014 -19.37 -32.01 13.97
N PRO A 1015 -18.06 -31.92 13.67
CA PRO A 1015 -17.57 -31.31 12.43
C PRO A 1015 -17.93 -32.12 11.18
N ILE A 1016 -18.19 -33.43 11.30
CA ILE A 1016 -18.59 -34.29 10.18
C ILE A 1016 -20.02 -33.94 9.77
N LYS A 1017 -20.97 -34.03 10.71
CA LYS A 1017 -22.38 -33.69 10.50
C LYS A 1017 -22.57 -32.23 10.10
N CYS A 1018 -21.77 -31.32 10.67
CA CYS A 1018 -21.73 -29.92 10.25
C CYS A 1018 -21.33 -29.76 8.78
N TRP A 1019 -20.32 -30.51 8.30
CA TRP A 1019 -19.85 -30.42 6.92
C TRP A 1019 -20.85 -30.98 5.90
N GLU A 1020 -21.58 -32.05 6.25
CA GLU A 1020 -22.68 -32.59 5.44
C GLU A 1020 -23.83 -31.57 5.27
N ILE A 1021 -24.23 -30.93 6.37
CA ILE A 1021 -25.22 -29.84 6.37
C ILE A 1021 -24.74 -28.68 5.49
N VAL A 1022 -23.48 -28.25 5.63
CA VAL A 1022 -22.90 -27.18 4.80
C VAL A 1022 -22.91 -27.53 3.31
N LYS A 1023 -22.55 -28.76 2.91
CA LYS A 1023 -22.60 -29.21 1.51
C LYS A 1023 -24.02 -29.12 0.94
N SER A 1024 -25.02 -29.60 1.69
CA SER A 1024 -26.41 -29.64 1.26
C SER A 1024 -27.05 -28.24 1.10
N ILE A 1025 -26.74 -27.28 1.98
CA ILE A 1025 -27.28 -25.90 1.88
C ILE A 1025 -26.65 -25.12 0.73
N LEU A 1026 -25.35 -25.34 0.47
CA LEU A 1026 -24.60 -24.60 -0.54
C LEU A 1026 -24.71 -25.21 -1.95
N ASN A 1027 -25.25 -26.42 -2.11
CA ASN A 1027 -25.19 -27.20 -3.37
C ASN A 1027 -23.74 -27.44 -3.84
N MET A 1028 -22.81 -27.73 -2.92
CA MET A 1028 -21.38 -27.86 -3.27
C MET A 1028 -21.10 -29.00 -4.27
N ASP A 1029 -21.97 -30.00 -4.34
CA ASP A 1029 -21.82 -31.14 -5.24
C ASP A 1029 -22.25 -30.85 -6.70
N ASP A 1030 -22.83 -29.68 -6.96
CA ASP A 1030 -23.11 -29.15 -8.32
C ASP A 1030 -22.00 -28.21 -8.84
N PHE A 1031 -20.98 -27.91 -8.01
CA PHE A 1031 -20.00 -26.82 -8.21
C PHE A 1031 -18.52 -27.24 -8.12
N ILE A 1032 -18.24 -28.55 -8.10
CA ILE A 1032 -16.89 -29.16 -8.11
C ILE A 1032 -16.71 -29.97 -9.39
#